data_AF-A0AA36GRR8-F1
#
_entry.id   AF-A0AA36GRR8-F1
#
_cell.length_a   1.000
_cell.length_b   1.000
_cell.length_c   1.000
_cell.angle_alpha   90.00
_cell.angle_beta   90.00
_cell.angle_gamma   90.00
#
_symmetry.space_group_name_H-M   'P 1'
#
loop_
_entity.id
_entity.type
_entity.pdbx_description
1 polymer ?
#
loop_
_entity_poly.entity_id
_entity_poly.type
_entity_poly.pdbx_seq_one_letter_code
_entity_poly.pdbx_strand_id
1 'polypeptide(L)'
;MKEMNANTLSFLDKQIKMDSAKEAEELAKAIESFSNMEALELRGNTVGVEAGKRIAEALEMHPELKKCLWSDIFTGRLKSEIPPILRHLCSAIMNAGCHIEEMDLSDNAFGPIGAEGISSFLVSPSAYSLKILKLNNNGLGAGGKVIAECLAQCQWNALRDGHSFELKTFIAGRNRLEDPGAKALGETFLALQSLEEIRLPQDGIRPAGICALAHAFAFNTDLRIIDLNDNTCTKKGAMALAKVLGELTHLETLDLGDCLCRNAGVKAICKAIFDGRHNRLKYVDLSGNGLSADTAKSIINSWKELYADRGKEVLLKLSNNCFGSSFNELARLGRQARVELGDIDDDEGSSTDEDSDANNDSEEDEDKENSENRNDAKGDDMDLNALLKGVGCMKVVEQKANGANDGDAVSFLDKQLKLDTAQDAEPVAKQIEEQKRMRVLELRGNTLGIESGKRIADALKKHPELERCLWSDMFTGRLKNEIPPILKCLCSAMMSVDCHITELDLSDNAFGPIGAEGIQEFLVSPAAYSLEVLKLNNNGLGAGGKVIAQCLSQCHDNSVKAGRPLKLKTFIAGRNRLEVPGATALSSAFAKIGTLEEITVPQNGITAMGIGALASCFRANPNLKVINFNDNTATQMGSEVIAKSLSALKKLEVLNLGDCLCRDQGCHAIVDALSPTVHKNLKMLDISGAELSGAAAKQIIEKWRKFSSGAQLIVSSNNFGSMFAQIKKMAGANIVVGDEDDDQGSVSSDDDERMSAEDSDSDGTDEEGDVKLDSAEEGYDESDDPSRLLQSCKDDIEISIDRFESATQEESARLILRLAAILAKSSKKEEIVEEVFDEVVSTAADIIVRVKSVHRRPNSTTTQLVNHLIAQAGFVKCEEKWDIPVDRAALGKLLHSLISRSVLDKERDVIRNYFGQP
;
A
#
# COMPACT_ATOMS: atom_id res chain seq x y z
N MET A 1 21.91 12.75 33.22
CA MET A 1 22.88 13.45 32.36
C MET A 1 23.89 12.41 31.88
N LYS A 2 23.71 11.85 30.68
CA LYS A 2 24.76 11.04 30.04
C LYS A 2 25.85 12.00 29.57
N GLU A 3 27.10 11.65 29.81
CA GLU A 3 28.28 12.40 29.38
C GLU A 3 28.15 12.74 27.88
N MET A 4 28.14 14.03 27.53
CA MET A 4 28.34 14.42 26.14
C MET A 4 29.73 13.97 25.75
N ASN A 5 29.80 13.07 24.77
CA ASN A 5 31.06 12.55 24.27
C ASN A 5 31.87 13.73 23.73
N ALA A 6 33.14 13.87 24.15
CA ALA A 6 33.94 15.08 23.88
C ALA A 6 34.17 15.35 22.37
N ASN A 7 33.95 14.34 21.52
CA ASN A 7 34.16 14.38 20.07
C ASN A 7 32.85 14.49 19.24
N THR A 8 31.72 14.84 19.87
CA THR A 8 30.44 15.03 19.18
C THR A 8 30.15 16.51 18.98
N LEU A 9 30.04 16.95 17.72
CA LEU A 9 29.47 18.25 17.39
C LEU A 9 27.96 18.11 17.23
N SER A 10 27.20 18.75 18.13
CA SER A 10 25.74 18.59 18.19
C SER A 10 24.98 19.90 17.98
N PHE A 11 24.00 19.81 17.09
CA PHE A 11 22.97 20.80 16.81
C PHE A 11 21.56 20.27 17.17
N LEU A 12 21.48 19.28 18.06
CA LEU A 12 20.22 18.65 18.46
C LEU A 12 19.15 19.69 18.81
N ASP A 13 17.99 19.57 18.15
CA ASP A 13 16.75 20.33 18.39
C ASP A 13 16.96 21.85 18.44
N LYS A 14 17.93 22.36 17.68
CA LYS A 14 18.13 23.81 17.52
C LYS A 14 17.10 24.45 16.60
N GLN A 15 16.32 23.64 15.85
CA GLN A 15 15.26 24.10 14.95
C GLN A 15 15.78 25.09 13.90
N ILE A 16 17.02 24.89 13.44
CA ILE A 16 17.66 25.75 12.45
C ILE A 16 17.18 25.33 11.07
N LYS A 17 16.55 26.25 10.35
CA LYS A 17 16.18 26.06 8.95
C LYS A 17 17.20 26.75 8.05
N MET A 18 17.86 25.98 7.19
CA MET A 18 18.89 26.44 6.27
C MET A 18 18.48 26.07 4.84
N ASP A 19 18.11 27.05 4.03
CA ASP A 19 17.75 26.87 2.61
C ASP A 19 18.98 27.11 1.71
N SER A 20 19.85 28.05 2.09
CA SER A 20 21.00 28.50 1.31
C SER A 20 22.35 28.18 1.95
N ALA A 21 23.42 28.18 1.13
CA ALA A 21 24.79 28.05 1.62
C ALA A 21 25.17 29.13 2.66
N LYS A 22 24.63 30.36 2.51
CA LYS A 22 24.88 31.46 3.45
C LYS A 22 24.29 31.18 4.83
N GLU A 23 23.10 30.58 4.88
CA GLU A 23 22.44 30.21 6.14
C GLU A 23 23.13 29.03 6.83
N ALA A 24 23.75 28.13 6.04
CA ALA A 24 24.54 27.02 6.57
C ALA A 24 25.96 27.43 7.03
N GLU A 25 26.41 28.65 6.73
CA GLU A 25 27.81 29.07 6.93
C GLU A 25 28.26 29.00 8.39
N GLU A 26 27.39 29.35 9.34
CA GLU A 26 27.72 29.29 10.77
C GLU A 26 27.92 27.83 11.23
N LEU A 27 27.05 26.93 10.80
CA LEU A 27 27.15 25.50 11.08
C LEU A 27 28.40 24.90 10.42
N ALA A 28 28.64 25.25 9.16
CA ALA A 28 29.78 24.76 8.41
C ALA A 28 31.13 25.22 9.00
N LYS A 29 31.24 26.46 9.47
CA LYS A 29 32.43 26.92 10.22
C LYS A 29 32.61 26.20 11.56
N ALA A 30 31.50 25.87 12.22
CA ALA A 30 31.56 25.09 13.44
C ALA A 30 32.09 23.67 13.15
N ILE A 31 31.69 23.05 12.04
CA ILE A 31 32.27 21.79 11.56
C ILE A 31 33.78 21.99 11.32
N GLU A 32 34.17 22.91 10.43
CA GLU A 32 35.56 23.15 10.03
C GLU A 32 36.53 23.42 11.21
N SER A 33 36.04 24.05 12.27
CA SER A 33 36.85 24.40 13.44
C SER A 33 36.84 23.33 14.54
N PHE A 34 36.01 22.30 14.43
CA PHE A 34 35.89 21.26 15.44
C PHE A 34 37.00 20.24 15.30
N SER A 35 37.95 20.21 16.23
CA SER A 35 39.03 19.24 16.20
C SER A 35 38.53 17.82 16.53
N ASN A 36 38.87 16.84 15.69
CA ASN A 36 38.60 15.42 15.93
C ASN A 36 37.09 15.10 16.08
N MET A 37 36.30 15.48 15.07
CA MET A 37 34.85 15.31 15.06
C MET A 37 34.46 13.86 14.71
N GLU A 38 34.33 13.00 15.72
CA GLU A 38 33.92 11.61 15.51
C GLU A 38 32.41 11.46 15.27
N ALA A 39 31.60 12.45 15.63
CA ALA A 39 30.16 12.43 15.42
C ALA A 39 29.60 13.82 15.07
N LEU A 40 28.74 13.87 14.04
CA LEU A 40 27.95 15.05 13.70
C LEU A 40 26.47 14.76 13.94
N GLU A 41 25.85 15.58 14.78
CA GLU A 41 24.43 15.49 15.12
C GLU A 41 23.64 16.69 14.62
N LEU A 42 22.74 16.44 13.68
CA LEU A 42 21.89 17.44 13.02
C LEU A 42 20.40 17.30 13.36
N ARG A 43 20.05 16.38 14.27
CA ARG A 43 18.66 16.02 14.56
C ARG A 43 17.78 17.21 14.93
N GLY A 44 16.58 17.29 14.35
CA GLY A 44 15.61 18.35 14.62
C GLY A 44 15.96 19.70 13.98
N ASN A 45 16.64 19.68 12.84
CA ASN A 45 16.94 20.87 12.02
C ASN A 45 16.42 20.67 10.59
N THR A 46 16.58 21.66 9.71
CA THR A 46 16.11 21.52 8.33
C THR A 46 17.18 21.95 7.34
N VAL A 47 17.66 21.00 6.55
CA VAL A 47 18.72 21.19 5.56
C VAL A 47 18.12 21.24 4.16
N GLY A 48 18.38 22.31 3.41
CA GLY A 48 18.05 22.45 1.99
C GLY A 48 19.21 22.03 1.10
N VAL A 49 19.02 21.99 -0.23
CA VAL A 49 20.02 21.48 -1.18
C VAL A 49 21.35 22.24 -1.09
N GLU A 50 21.33 23.57 -1.17
CA GLU A 50 22.54 24.39 -1.15
C GLU A 50 23.18 24.43 0.24
N ALA A 51 22.36 24.40 1.30
CA ALA A 51 22.84 24.23 2.67
C ALA A 51 23.57 22.90 2.86
N GLY A 52 22.98 21.79 2.38
CA GLY A 52 23.56 20.45 2.45
C GLY A 52 24.87 20.35 1.69
N LYS A 53 24.99 21.02 0.54
CA LYS A 53 26.25 21.13 -0.19
C LYS A 53 27.33 21.87 0.62
N ARG A 54 26.99 23.01 1.21
CA ARG A 54 27.94 23.77 2.03
C ARG A 54 28.40 23.00 3.28
N ILE A 55 27.48 22.25 3.90
CA ILE A 55 27.78 21.34 5.02
C ILE A 55 28.70 20.21 4.54
N ALA A 56 28.43 19.63 3.37
CA ALA A 56 29.26 18.59 2.77
C ALA A 56 30.71 19.07 2.53
N GLU A 57 30.90 20.29 2.02
CA GLU A 57 32.25 20.87 1.84
C GLU A 57 33.02 20.97 3.17
N ALA A 58 32.36 21.30 4.28
CA ALA A 58 32.98 21.31 5.60
C ALA A 58 33.28 19.89 6.12
N LEU A 59 32.40 18.93 5.84
CA LEU A 59 32.56 17.53 6.25
C LEU A 59 33.80 16.86 5.63
N GLU A 60 34.25 17.29 4.44
CA GLU A 60 35.44 16.73 3.79
C GLU A 60 36.73 16.90 4.62
N MET A 61 36.73 17.81 5.61
CA MET A 61 37.86 18.06 6.51
C MET A 61 37.98 17.04 7.65
N HIS A 62 37.01 16.13 7.79
CA HIS A 62 36.88 15.22 8.94
C HIS A 62 36.95 13.73 8.56
N PRO A 63 38.12 13.20 8.17
CA PRO A 63 38.30 11.77 7.91
C PRO A 63 38.05 10.89 9.16
N GLU A 64 38.10 11.48 10.36
CA GLU A 64 37.85 10.81 11.64
C GLU A 64 36.35 10.56 11.94
N LEU A 65 35.43 11.08 11.11
CA LEU A 65 34.00 10.97 11.35
C LEU A 65 33.55 9.51 11.31
N LYS A 66 32.88 9.08 12.39
CA LYS A 66 32.35 7.72 12.57
C LYS A 66 30.83 7.69 12.66
N LYS A 67 30.19 8.79 13.05
CA LYS A 67 28.74 8.81 13.31
C LYS A 67 28.04 9.99 12.65
N CYS A 68 27.00 9.66 11.90
CA CYS A 68 26.12 10.61 11.25
C CYS A 68 24.74 10.49 11.88
N LEU A 69 24.40 11.42 12.79
CA LEU A 69 23.11 11.46 13.48
C LEU A 69 22.23 12.50 12.79
N TRP A 70 21.61 12.10 11.69
CA TRP A 70 20.92 12.95 10.72
C TRP A 70 19.41 12.63 10.63
N SER A 71 18.79 12.22 11.73
CA SER A 71 17.34 12.02 11.77
C SER A 71 16.59 13.35 11.71
N ASP A 72 15.41 13.39 11.10
CA ASP A 72 14.56 14.58 11.02
C ASP A 72 15.32 15.85 10.58
N ILE A 73 16.00 15.76 9.43
CA ILE A 73 16.71 16.90 8.81
C ILE A 73 15.99 17.46 7.59
N PHE A 74 14.87 16.86 7.17
CA PHE A 74 14.13 17.23 5.96
C PHE A 74 12.69 17.68 6.22
N THR A 75 12.35 18.04 7.46
CA THR A 75 11.02 18.58 7.78
C THR A 75 10.66 19.78 6.88
N GLY A 76 9.54 19.70 6.18
CA GLY A 76 9.08 20.73 5.25
C GLY A 76 9.85 20.83 3.92
N ARG A 77 10.71 19.86 3.59
CA ARG A 77 11.39 19.76 2.29
C ARG A 77 10.59 18.96 1.28
N LEU A 78 10.80 19.25 0.00
CA LEU A 78 10.23 18.45 -1.08
C LEU A 78 10.95 17.11 -1.18
N LYS A 79 10.22 16.02 -1.46
CA LYS A 79 10.80 14.68 -1.66
C LYS A 79 11.90 14.63 -2.72
N SER A 80 11.84 15.51 -3.72
CA SER A 80 12.86 15.64 -4.77
C SER A 80 14.17 16.29 -4.30
N GLU A 81 14.15 17.03 -3.19
CA GLU A 81 15.34 17.68 -2.63
C GLU A 81 16.16 16.72 -1.76
N ILE A 82 15.53 15.67 -1.22
CA ILE A 82 16.16 14.71 -0.31
C ILE A 82 17.34 13.97 -0.98
N PRO A 83 17.19 13.31 -2.15
CA PRO A 83 18.30 12.60 -2.79
C PRO A 83 19.53 13.48 -3.10
N PRO A 84 19.42 14.70 -3.68
CA PRO A 84 20.61 15.53 -3.90
C PRO A 84 21.26 15.97 -2.58
N ILE A 85 20.51 16.24 -1.50
CA ILE A 85 21.14 16.57 -0.21
C ILE A 85 21.93 15.37 0.32
N LEU A 86 21.30 14.19 0.38
CA LEU A 86 21.95 12.96 0.85
C LEU A 86 23.18 12.62 -0.01
N ARG A 87 23.11 12.80 -1.34
CA ARG A 87 24.26 12.59 -2.23
C ARG A 87 25.41 13.53 -1.93
N HIS A 88 25.16 14.81 -1.63
CA HIS A 88 26.24 15.73 -1.24
C HIS A 88 26.90 15.27 0.07
N LEU A 89 26.11 15.02 1.12
CA LEU A 89 26.61 14.60 2.42
C LEU A 89 27.35 13.25 2.34
N CYS A 90 26.77 12.27 1.64
CA CYS A 90 27.37 10.95 1.41
C CYS A 90 28.64 11.04 0.55
N SER A 91 28.67 11.91 -0.46
CA SER A 91 29.88 12.12 -1.26
C SER A 91 31.01 12.70 -0.42
N ALA A 92 30.72 13.66 0.47
CA ALA A 92 31.74 14.24 1.32
C ALA A 92 32.37 13.22 2.27
N ILE A 93 31.57 12.39 2.93
CA ILE A 93 32.11 11.34 3.82
C ILE A 93 32.89 10.27 3.05
N MET A 94 32.50 9.97 1.81
CA MET A 94 33.28 9.08 0.93
C MET A 94 34.61 9.72 0.49
N ASN A 95 34.58 11.00 0.11
CA ASN A 95 35.76 11.75 -0.33
C ASN A 95 36.77 11.95 0.79
N ALA A 96 36.30 12.20 2.01
CA ALA A 96 37.13 12.27 3.21
C ALA A 96 37.74 10.91 3.60
N GLY A 97 37.26 9.81 3.03
CA GLY A 97 37.69 8.46 3.40
C GLY A 97 37.20 8.04 4.78
N CYS A 98 36.05 8.56 5.23
CA CYS A 98 35.49 8.25 6.54
C CYS A 98 35.19 6.75 6.66
N HIS A 99 35.23 6.25 7.90
CA HIS A 99 34.83 4.90 8.26
C HIS A 99 33.62 5.00 9.18
N ILE A 100 32.43 5.07 8.58
CA ILE A 100 31.19 5.28 9.30
C ILE A 100 30.83 4.01 10.06
N GLU A 101 30.57 4.14 11.36
CA GLU A 101 30.11 3.09 12.26
C GLU A 101 28.60 3.19 12.54
N GLU A 102 28.03 4.40 12.54
CA GLU A 102 26.61 4.64 12.81
C GLU A 102 26.03 5.70 11.84
N MET A 103 24.94 5.33 11.19
CA MET A 103 24.15 6.21 10.31
C MET A 103 22.70 6.20 10.79
N ASP A 104 22.23 7.33 11.31
CA ASP A 104 20.84 7.54 11.68
C ASP A 104 20.20 8.54 10.72
N LEU A 105 19.25 8.05 9.93
CA LEU A 105 18.50 8.80 8.94
C LEU A 105 17.00 8.66 9.19
N SER A 106 16.59 8.36 10.43
CA SER A 106 15.18 8.21 10.79
C SER A 106 14.38 9.50 10.56
N ASP A 107 13.06 9.40 10.39
CA ASP A 107 12.13 10.54 10.33
C ASP A 107 12.42 11.54 9.20
N ASN A 108 12.92 11.05 8.06
CA ASN A 108 13.32 11.88 6.93
C ASN A 108 12.41 11.73 5.70
N ALA A 109 11.30 10.98 5.80
CA ALA A 109 10.29 10.85 4.75
C ALA A 109 10.87 10.60 3.34
N PHE A 110 11.90 9.75 3.23
CA PHE A 110 12.60 9.42 1.98
C PHE A 110 11.66 9.19 0.80
N GLY A 111 10.58 8.44 1.03
CA GLY A 111 9.89 7.73 -0.05
C GLY A 111 10.80 6.68 -0.72
N PRO A 112 10.30 5.95 -1.72
CA PRO A 112 11.11 4.98 -2.46
C PRO A 112 12.35 5.59 -3.13
N ILE A 113 12.25 6.84 -3.59
CA ILE A 113 13.32 7.56 -4.31
C ILE A 113 14.44 8.01 -3.34
N GLY A 114 14.10 8.35 -2.09
CA GLY A 114 15.10 8.79 -1.12
C GLY A 114 16.13 7.71 -0.79
N ALA A 115 15.78 6.41 -0.91
CA ALA A 115 16.71 5.29 -0.75
C ALA A 115 17.89 5.33 -1.73
N GLU A 116 17.66 5.82 -2.96
CA GLU A 116 18.71 6.01 -3.96
C GLU A 116 19.76 7.05 -3.52
N GLY A 117 19.36 8.01 -2.67
CA GLY A 117 20.21 9.08 -2.17
C GLY A 117 21.41 8.60 -1.35
N ILE A 118 21.31 7.40 -0.74
CA ILE A 118 22.38 6.81 0.08
C ILE A 118 22.99 5.55 -0.52
N SER A 119 22.52 5.12 -1.70
CA SER A 119 22.95 3.84 -2.31
C SER A 119 24.45 3.82 -2.60
N SER A 120 25.01 4.93 -3.09
CA SER A 120 26.45 5.03 -3.37
C SER A 120 27.31 4.88 -2.12
N PHE A 121 26.87 5.46 -1.00
CA PHE A 121 27.53 5.29 0.29
C PHE A 121 27.45 3.84 0.76
N LEU A 122 26.26 3.23 0.73
CA LEU A 122 26.06 1.87 1.22
C LEU A 122 26.88 0.82 0.48
N VAL A 123 27.32 1.06 -0.77
CA VAL A 123 28.19 0.14 -1.51
C VAL A 123 29.67 0.54 -1.50
N SER A 124 30.03 1.60 -0.79
CA SER A 124 31.38 2.17 -0.76
C SER A 124 32.24 1.63 0.40
N PRO A 125 33.58 1.76 0.34
CA PRO A 125 34.47 1.42 1.45
C PRO A 125 34.15 2.15 2.76
N SER A 126 33.57 3.36 2.67
CA SER A 126 33.16 4.13 3.86
C SER A 126 32.05 3.48 4.68
N ALA A 127 31.30 2.53 4.08
CA ALA A 127 30.28 1.75 4.76
C ALA A 127 30.79 0.40 5.30
N TYR A 128 32.02 -0.03 5.01
CA TYR A 128 32.53 -1.34 5.48
C TYR A 128 32.58 -1.44 7.01
N SER A 129 32.76 -0.32 7.70
CA SER A 129 32.74 -0.24 9.17
C SER A 129 31.35 -0.06 9.77
N LEU A 130 30.29 0.02 8.95
CA LEU A 130 28.95 0.39 9.42
C LEU A 130 28.36 -0.73 10.29
N LYS A 131 28.11 -0.42 11.55
CA LYS A 131 27.56 -1.32 12.56
C LYS A 131 26.09 -1.04 12.85
N ILE A 132 25.66 0.22 12.72
CA ILE A 132 24.32 0.66 13.08
C ILE A 132 23.73 1.45 11.91
N LEU A 133 22.62 0.96 11.36
CA LEU A 133 21.84 1.66 10.35
C LEU A 133 20.40 1.84 10.84
N LYS A 134 19.97 3.11 10.95
CA LYS A 134 18.61 3.47 11.37
C LYS A 134 17.92 4.26 10.26
N LEU A 135 16.75 3.77 9.87
CA LEU A 135 15.95 4.24 8.74
C LEU A 135 14.46 4.33 9.13
N ASN A 136 14.11 4.44 10.42
CA ASN A 136 12.71 4.48 10.84
C ASN A 136 11.94 5.62 10.18
N ASN A 137 10.67 5.40 9.87
CA ASN A 137 9.73 6.45 9.44
C ASN A 137 10.21 7.23 8.20
N ASN A 138 10.66 6.50 7.19
CA ASN A 138 11.12 7.05 5.91
C ASN A 138 10.17 6.77 4.73
N GLY A 139 9.11 5.97 4.93
CA GLY A 139 8.17 5.62 3.88
C GLY A 139 8.84 4.93 2.68
N LEU A 140 9.83 4.06 2.94
CA LEU A 140 10.65 3.43 1.90
C LEU A 140 9.83 2.67 0.86
N GLY A 141 8.77 1.94 1.24
CA GLY A 141 8.03 1.08 0.32
C GLY A 141 8.96 0.18 -0.49
N ALA A 142 8.86 0.24 -1.82
CA ALA A 142 9.75 -0.47 -2.75
C ALA A 142 11.25 -0.13 -2.57
N GLY A 143 11.59 1.04 -2.01
CA GLY A 143 12.96 1.42 -1.68
C GLY A 143 13.61 0.51 -0.63
N GLY A 144 12.82 -0.24 0.15
CA GLY A 144 13.34 -1.26 1.07
C GLY A 144 14.18 -2.33 0.37
N LYS A 145 13.78 -2.72 -0.86
CA LYS A 145 14.55 -3.66 -1.69
C LYS A 145 15.89 -3.06 -2.11
N VAL A 146 15.92 -1.79 -2.48
CA VAL A 146 17.16 -1.08 -2.85
C VAL A 146 18.15 -1.06 -1.69
N ILE A 147 17.68 -0.78 -0.48
CA ILE A 147 18.52 -0.83 0.73
C ILE A 147 19.06 -2.24 0.96
N ALA A 148 18.20 -3.26 0.87
CA ALA A 148 18.61 -4.66 1.03
C ALA A 148 19.70 -5.06 0.01
N GLU A 149 19.52 -4.72 -1.26
CA GLU A 149 20.48 -4.99 -2.34
C GLU A 149 21.81 -4.25 -2.11
N CYS A 150 21.77 -2.97 -1.70
CA CYS A 150 22.99 -2.21 -1.40
C CYS A 150 23.77 -2.82 -0.24
N LEU A 151 23.10 -3.28 0.82
CA LEU A 151 23.74 -3.93 1.96
C LEU A 151 24.37 -5.28 1.58
N ALA A 152 23.68 -6.08 0.77
CA ALA A 152 24.24 -7.33 0.23
C ALA A 152 25.47 -7.06 -0.65
N GLN A 153 25.41 -6.02 -1.49
CA GLN A 153 26.53 -5.59 -2.32
C GLN A 153 27.69 -5.05 -1.47
N CYS A 154 27.42 -4.35 -0.37
CA CYS A 154 28.42 -3.89 0.59
C CYS A 154 29.19 -5.07 1.17
N GLN A 155 28.47 -6.10 1.64
CA GLN A 155 29.07 -7.32 2.17
C GLN A 155 30.03 -7.94 1.16
N TRP A 156 29.61 -8.05 -0.10
CA TRP A 156 30.45 -8.63 -1.15
C TRP A 156 31.66 -7.74 -1.47
N ASN A 157 31.48 -6.42 -1.55
CA ASN A 157 32.55 -5.46 -1.82
C ASN A 157 33.60 -5.48 -0.69
N ALA A 158 33.18 -5.50 0.58
CA ALA A 158 34.06 -5.60 1.73
C ALA A 158 34.91 -6.86 1.67
N LEU A 159 34.27 -8.03 1.46
CA LEU A 159 34.97 -9.31 1.34
C LEU A 159 35.98 -9.33 0.19
N ARG A 160 35.59 -8.81 -0.98
CA ARG A 160 36.47 -8.70 -2.16
C ARG A 160 37.71 -7.85 -1.84
N ASP A 161 37.52 -6.78 -1.07
CA ASP A 161 38.59 -5.84 -0.73
C ASP A 161 39.40 -6.30 0.50
N GLY A 162 39.12 -7.47 1.06
CA GLY A 162 39.85 -8.03 2.21
C GLY A 162 39.41 -7.47 3.57
N HIS A 163 38.22 -6.88 3.63
CA HIS A 163 37.59 -6.33 4.83
C HIS A 163 36.39 -7.18 5.26
N SER A 164 35.98 -7.04 6.52
CA SER A 164 34.72 -7.56 7.03
C SER A 164 33.68 -6.45 7.09
N PHE A 165 32.44 -6.75 6.72
CA PHE A 165 31.28 -5.89 6.96
C PHE A 165 30.42 -6.55 8.04
N GLU A 166 30.27 -5.88 9.18
CA GLU A 166 29.65 -6.44 10.39
C GLU A 166 28.50 -5.54 10.85
N LEU A 167 27.42 -5.49 10.05
CA LEU A 167 26.21 -4.78 10.48
C LEU A 167 25.63 -5.49 11.70
N LYS A 168 25.51 -4.76 12.81
CA LYS A 168 25.03 -5.27 14.10
C LYS A 168 23.58 -4.88 14.36
N THR A 169 23.21 -3.65 14.06
CA THR A 169 21.88 -3.11 14.34
C THR A 169 21.25 -2.59 13.05
N PHE A 170 20.09 -3.12 12.69
CA PHE A 170 19.25 -2.64 11.60
C PHE A 170 17.87 -2.25 12.12
N ILE A 171 17.50 -0.98 11.95
CA ILE A 171 16.24 -0.42 12.44
C ILE A 171 15.55 0.28 11.27
N ALA A 172 14.38 -0.20 10.85
CA ALA A 172 13.68 0.31 9.68
C ALA A 172 12.15 0.19 9.74
N GLY A 173 11.55 0.41 10.90
CA GLY A 173 10.10 0.47 11.07
C GLY A 173 9.40 1.67 10.43
N ARG A 174 8.06 1.63 10.33
CA ARG A 174 7.20 2.68 9.74
C ARG A 174 7.60 3.04 8.30
N ASN A 175 8.01 2.05 7.53
CA ASN A 175 8.47 2.20 6.16
C ASN A 175 7.57 1.54 5.13
N ARG A 176 6.57 0.76 5.57
CA ARG A 176 5.67 0.02 4.68
C ARG A 176 6.48 -0.90 3.75
N LEU A 177 7.43 -1.62 4.33
CA LEU A 177 8.29 -2.55 3.59
C LEU A 177 7.49 -3.67 2.92
N GLU A 178 6.38 -4.08 3.55
CA GLU A 178 5.51 -5.16 3.11
C GLU A 178 6.31 -6.47 2.84
N ASP A 179 5.66 -7.49 2.29
CA ASP A 179 6.34 -8.77 2.00
C ASP A 179 7.56 -8.64 1.07
N PRO A 180 7.55 -7.84 -0.02
CA PRO A 180 8.69 -7.76 -0.92
C PRO A 180 9.94 -7.18 -0.25
N GLY A 181 9.79 -6.13 0.56
CA GLY A 181 10.90 -5.52 1.31
C GLY A 181 11.44 -6.48 2.36
N ALA A 182 10.56 -7.14 3.12
CA ALA A 182 10.95 -8.12 4.13
C ALA A 182 11.68 -9.33 3.55
N LYS A 183 11.24 -9.84 2.38
CA LYS A 183 11.93 -10.95 1.69
C LYS A 183 13.33 -10.56 1.23
N ALA A 184 13.48 -9.39 0.60
CA ALA A 184 14.78 -8.90 0.18
C ALA A 184 15.72 -8.70 1.39
N LEU A 185 15.21 -8.13 2.49
CA LEU A 185 15.98 -8.03 3.74
C LEU A 185 16.34 -9.40 4.31
N GLY A 186 15.42 -10.38 4.28
CA GLY A 186 15.70 -11.76 4.69
C GLY A 186 16.86 -12.37 3.91
N GLU A 187 16.87 -12.23 2.59
CA GLU A 187 17.98 -12.68 1.73
C GLU A 187 19.31 -12.00 2.09
N THR A 188 19.28 -10.68 2.31
CA THR A 188 20.47 -9.93 2.75
C THR A 188 20.96 -10.38 4.13
N PHE A 189 20.06 -10.60 5.08
CA PHE A 189 20.42 -10.99 6.45
C PHE A 189 21.01 -12.39 6.55
N LEU A 190 20.67 -13.30 5.62
CA LEU A 190 21.35 -14.59 5.45
C LEU A 190 22.83 -14.44 5.07
N ALA A 191 23.16 -13.39 4.32
CA ALA A 191 24.53 -13.11 3.88
C ALA A 191 25.37 -12.37 4.94
N LEU A 192 24.73 -11.54 5.78
CA LEU A 192 25.43 -10.74 6.80
C LEU A 192 25.90 -11.60 7.98
N GLN A 193 25.02 -12.42 8.57
CA GLN A 193 25.30 -13.30 9.71
C GLN A 193 25.90 -12.63 10.96
N SER A 194 25.89 -11.28 11.01
CA SER A 194 26.50 -10.48 12.06
C SER A 194 25.49 -9.76 12.95
N LEU A 195 24.20 -9.85 12.64
CA LEU A 195 23.15 -9.02 13.27
C LEU A 195 22.91 -9.42 14.73
N GLU A 196 22.81 -8.40 15.57
CA GLU A 196 22.51 -8.48 17.00
C GLU A 196 21.17 -7.81 17.33
N GLU A 197 20.71 -6.85 16.52
CA GLU A 197 19.44 -6.15 16.74
C GLU A 197 18.70 -5.88 15.43
N ILE A 198 17.44 -6.30 15.36
CA ILE A 198 16.54 -6.04 14.23
C ILE A 198 15.25 -5.44 14.77
N ARG A 199 14.89 -4.25 14.27
CA ARG A 199 13.60 -3.61 14.57
C ARG A 199 12.91 -3.17 13.29
N LEU A 200 11.76 -3.76 12.99
CA LEU A 200 10.92 -3.49 11.82
C LEU A 200 9.45 -3.26 12.21
N PRO A 201 9.13 -2.44 13.24
CA PRO A 201 7.75 -2.27 13.65
C PRO A 201 6.94 -1.49 12.59
N GLN A 202 5.64 -1.76 12.47
CA GLN A 202 4.73 -0.97 11.62
C GLN A 202 5.11 -0.94 10.14
N ASP A 203 5.51 -2.07 9.58
CA ASP A 203 5.94 -2.17 8.18
C ASP A 203 4.93 -2.86 7.25
N GLY A 204 3.79 -3.30 7.78
CA GLY A 204 2.77 -4.02 7.02
C GLY A 204 3.30 -5.34 6.44
N ILE A 205 4.30 -5.94 7.09
CA ILE A 205 4.87 -7.23 6.68
C ILE A 205 3.84 -8.32 6.98
N ARG A 206 3.55 -9.17 5.99
CA ARG A 206 2.57 -10.24 6.10
C ARG A 206 3.28 -11.59 6.34
N PRO A 207 2.56 -12.71 6.53
CA PRO A 207 3.18 -13.95 6.99
C PRO A 207 4.31 -14.47 6.10
N ALA A 208 4.26 -14.22 4.79
CA ALA A 208 5.33 -14.66 3.88
C ALA A 208 6.63 -13.87 4.08
N GLY A 209 6.56 -12.57 4.35
CA GLY A 209 7.71 -11.76 4.74
C GLY A 209 8.27 -12.18 6.11
N ILE A 210 7.40 -12.43 7.09
CA ILE A 210 7.81 -12.90 8.42
C ILE A 210 8.52 -14.26 8.35
N CYS A 211 8.04 -15.19 7.51
CA CYS A 211 8.71 -16.47 7.30
C CYS A 211 10.12 -16.30 6.72
N ALA A 212 10.31 -15.37 5.78
CA ALA A 212 11.62 -15.09 5.20
C ALA A 212 12.59 -14.51 6.24
N LEU A 213 12.11 -13.57 7.06
CA LEU A 213 12.90 -13.01 8.17
C LEU A 213 13.25 -14.08 9.22
N ALA A 214 12.28 -14.91 9.63
CA ALA A 214 12.50 -16.00 10.57
C ALA A 214 13.58 -16.97 10.09
N HIS A 215 13.57 -17.31 8.79
CA HIS A 215 14.62 -18.14 8.21
C HIS A 215 16.01 -17.48 8.33
N ALA A 216 16.11 -16.17 8.06
CA ALA A 216 17.36 -15.44 8.19
C ALA A 216 17.86 -15.32 9.65
N PHE A 217 16.96 -15.25 10.62
CA PHE A 217 17.32 -15.18 12.05
C PHE A 217 18.10 -16.42 12.51
N ALA A 218 17.84 -17.60 11.93
CA ALA A 218 18.57 -18.83 12.26
C ALA A 218 20.09 -18.73 11.99
N PHE A 219 20.52 -17.80 11.14
CA PHE A 219 21.93 -17.58 10.78
C PHE A 219 22.54 -16.38 11.52
N ASN A 220 21.76 -15.67 12.33
CA ASN A 220 22.19 -14.54 13.14
C ASN A 220 22.01 -14.89 14.63
N THR A 221 22.75 -15.89 15.12
CA THR A 221 22.57 -16.49 16.45
C THR A 221 22.92 -15.57 17.62
N ASP A 222 23.57 -14.44 17.34
CA ASP A 222 23.88 -13.38 18.31
C ASP A 222 22.74 -12.36 18.45
N LEU A 223 21.60 -12.56 17.78
CA LEU A 223 20.41 -11.70 17.92
C LEU A 223 19.98 -11.59 19.39
N ARG A 224 19.98 -10.35 19.86
CA ARG A 224 19.55 -9.90 21.19
C ARG A 224 18.20 -9.22 21.15
N ILE A 225 17.85 -8.55 20.05
CA ILE A 225 16.59 -7.81 19.92
C ILE A 225 15.92 -8.19 18.60
N ILE A 226 14.68 -8.67 18.72
CA ILE A 226 13.75 -8.84 17.60
C ILE A 226 12.51 -8.03 17.94
N ASP A 227 12.21 -7.04 17.12
CA ASP A 227 11.04 -6.19 17.23
C ASP A 227 10.32 -6.15 15.89
N LEU A 228 9.17 -6.81 15.84
CA LEU A 228 8.29 -6.90 14.67
C LEU A 228 6.90 -6.36 14.99
N ASN A 229 6.77 -5.55 16.04
CA ASN A 229 5.50 -5.00 16.52
C ASN A 229 4.64 -4.42 15.37
N ASP A 230 3.33 -4.64 15.42
CA ASP A 230 2.36 -4.11 14.44
C ASP A 230 2.73 -4.50 12.99
N ASN A 231 2.96 -5.80 12.80
CA ASN A 231 3.03 -6.48 11.51
C ASN A 231 2.16 -7.73 11.52
N THR A 232 1.68 -8.19 10.37
CA THR A 232 0.78 -9.35 10.30
C THR A 232 1.55 -10.67 10.27
N CYS A 233 1.91 -11.21 11.45
CA CYS A 233 2.56 -12.52 11.57
C CYS A 233 1.62 -13.69 11.28
N THR A 234 0.39 -13.61 11.79
CA THR A 234 -0.55 -14.75 11.90
C THR A 234 0.05 -15.98 12.60
N LYS A 235 -0.71 -17.08 12.69
CA LYS A 235 -0.20 -18.37 13.17
C LYS A 235 1.02 -18.82 12.37
N LYS A 236 1.01 -18.65 11.04
CA LYS A 236 2.06 -19.13 10.12
C LYS A 236 3.41 -18.49 10.39
N GLY A 237 3.47 -17.15 10.46
CA GLY A 237 4.68 -16.42 10.79
C GLY A 237 5.15 -16.71 12.22
N ALA A 238 4.23 -16.78 13.19
CA ALA A 238 4.54 -17.13 14.56
C ALA A 238 5.16 -18.53 14.71
N MET A 239 4.66 -19.52 13.97
CA MET A 239 5.23 -20.88 13.93
C MET A 239 6.63 -20.89 13.31
N ALA A 240 6.87 -20.09 12.27
CA ALA A 240 8.19 -19.95 11.66
C ALA A 240 9.19 -19.34 12.66
N LEU A 241 8.79 -18.30 13.38
CA LEU A 241 9.58 -17.69 14.46
C LEU A 241 9.86 -18.71 15.58
N ALA A 242 8.84 -19.44 16.05
CA ALA A 242 9.00 -20.43 17.12
C ALA A 242 10.03 -21.52 16.78
N LYS A 243 10.15 -21.92 15.51
CA LYS A 243 11.15 -22.91 15.07
C LYS A 243 12.60 -22.44 15.23
N VAL A 244 12.85 -21.13 15.17
CA VAL A 244 14.21 -20.57 15.21
C VAL A 244 14.54 -19.93 16.55
N LEU A 245 13.53 -19.43 17.28
CA LEU A 245 13.72 -18.75 18.56
C LEU A 245 14.47 -19.62 19.58
N GLY A 246 14.26 -20.94 19.57
CA GLY A 246 14.98 -21.87 20.45
C GLY A 246 16.50 -21.83 20.32
N GLU A 247 17.05 -21.40 19.18
CA GLU A 247 18.49 -21.30 18.95
C GLU A 247 19.04 -19.91 19.32
N LEU A 248 18.18 -18.90 19.47
CA LEU A 248 18.55 -17.51 19.75
C LEU A 248 18.75 -17.26 21.25
N THR A 249 19.68 -17.98 21.85
CA THR A 249 19.92 -17.95 23.32
C THR A 249 20.45 -16.61 23.85
N HIS A 250 20.88 -15.71 22.97
CA HIS A 250 21.30 -14.35 23.31
C HIS A 250 20.14 -13.35 23.43
N LEU A 251 18.91 -13.76 23.09
CA LEU A 251 17.74 -12.88 23.05
C LEU A 251 17.47 -12.20 24.41
N GLU A 252 17.38 -10.88 24.36
CA GLU A 252 17.07 -9.97 25.47
C GLU A 252 15.66 -9.38 25.32
N THR A 253 15.23 -9.12 24.08
CA THR A 253 13.95 -8.47 23.76
C THR A 253 13.30 -9.19 22.58
N LEU A 254 12.05 -9.63 22.80
CA LEU A 254 11.16 -10.09 21.74
C LEU A 254 9.88 -9.25 21.78
N ASP A 255 9.66 -8.44 20.75
CA ASP A 255 8.44 -7.65 20.61
C ASP A 255 7.65 -8.13 19.40
N LEU A 256 6.51 -8.75 19.69
CA LEU A 256 5.52 -9.23 18.72
C LEU A 256 4.14 -8.66 19.07
N GLY A 257 4.09 -7.45 19.64
CA GLY A 257 2.82 -6.77 19.92
C GLY A 257 2.04 -6.53 18.63
N ASP A 258 0.70 -6.60 18.70
CA ASP A 258 -0.20 -6.34 17.56
C ASP A 258 0.10 -7.17 16.30
N CYS A 259 0.61 -8.40 16.49
CA CYS A 259 1.09 -9.23 15.39
C CYS A 259 0.09 -10.27 14.86
N LEU A 260 -1.11 -10.33 15.43
CA LEU A 260 -2.14 -11.34 15.13
C LEU A 260 -1.62 -12.79 15.23
N CYS A 261 -0.67 -13.10 16.10
CA CYS A 261 -0.08 -14.44 16.23
C CYS A 261 -1.11 -15.52 16.65
N ARG A 262 -2.20 -15.11 17.30
CA ARG A 262 -3.26 -15.98 17.87
C ARG A 262 -2.75 -16.98 18.91
N ASN A 263 -3.68 -17.69 19.56
CA ASN A 263 -3.41 -18.62 20.66
C ASN A 263 -2.33 -19.66 20.32
N ALA A 264 -2.47 -20.40 19.23
CA ALA A 264 -1.52 -21.44 18.83
C ALA A 264 -0.12 -20.87 18.53
N GLY A 265 -0.05 -19.76 17.80
CA GLY A 265 1.19 -19.06 17.48
C GLY A 265 1.97 -18.65 18.73
N VAL A 266 1.28 -17.96 19.64
CA VAL A 266 1.88 -17.51 20.89
C VAL A 266 2.26 -18.69 21.80
N LYS A 267 1.44 -19.74 21.90
CA LYS A 267 1.80 -20.96 22.66
C LYS A 267 3.10 -21.57 22.14
N ALA A 268 3.29 -21.64 20.81
CA ALA A 268 4.53 -22.16 20.22
C ALA A 268 5.74 -21.26 20.49
N ILE A 269 5.58 -19.94 20.36
CA ILE A 269 6.61 -18.95 20.70
C ILE A 269 7.02 -19.13 22.17
N CYS A 270 6.05 -19.11 23.09
CA CYS A 270 6.29 -19.32 24.51
C CYS A 270 7.00 -20.66 24.75
N LYS A 271 6.58 -21.77 24.14
CA LYS A 271 7.27 -23.05 24.27
C LYS A 271 8.75 -22.98 23.83
N ALA A 272 9.06 -22.23 22.78
CA ALA A 272 10.42 -22.06 22.29
C ALA A 272 11.30 -21.23 23.23
N ILE A 273 10.75 -20.15 23.82
CA ILE A 273 11.52 -19.23 24.68
C ILE A 273 11.42 -19.55 26.19
N PHE A 274 10.49 -20.41 26.60
CA PHE A 274 10.27 -20.86 27.98
C PHE A 274 10.95 -22.22 28.22
N ASP A 275 12.14 -22.40 27.66
CA ASP A 275 12.89 -23.66 27.69
C ASP A 275 14.03 -23.69 28.74
N GLY A 276 14.23 -22.58 29.46
CA GLY A 276 15.29 -22.41 30.45
C GLY A 276 16.68 -22.07 29.89
N ARG A 277 16.85 -22.00 28.56
CA ARG A 277 18.11 -21.60 27.90
C ARG A 277 18.21 -20.08 27.68
N HIS A 278 17.07 -19.39 27.58
CA HIS A 278 16.96 -17.93 27.37
C HIS A 278 17.26 -17.11 28.64
N ASN A 279 18.52 -17.15 29.10
CA ASN A 279 18.93 -16.54 30.38
C ASN A 279 19.15 -15.02 30.31
N ARG A 280 19.19 -14.43 29.11
CA ARG A 280 19.38 -12.99 28.90
C ARG A 280 18.09 -12.23 28.65
N LEU A 281 16.95 -12.93 28.56
CA LEU A 281 15.65 -12.35 28.28
C LEU A 281 15.30 -11.31 29.36
N LYS A 282 14.88 -10.12 28.93
CA LYS A 282 14.49 -8.99 29.79
C LYS A 282 13.07 -8.52 29.48
N TYR A 283 12.65 -8.61 28.22
CA TYR A 283 11.38 -8.09 27.74
C TYR A 283 10.76 -9.00 26.69
N VAL A 284 9.49 -9.34 26.89
CA VAL A 284 8.65 -10.03 25.91
C VAL A 284 7.34 -9.29 25.80
N ASP A 285 6.96 -8.89 24.59
CA ASP A 285 5.66 -8.30 24.31
C ASP A 285 4.85 -9.19 23.38
N LEU A 286 3.68 -9.61 23.87
CA LEU A 286 2.70 -10.41 23.14
C LEU A 286 1.32 -9.75 23.25
N SER A 287 1.29 -8.43 23.47
CA SER A 287 0.06 -7.63 23.50
C SER A 287 -0.61 -7.64 22.11
N GLY A 288 -1.93 -7.41 22.00
CA GLY A 288 -2.53 -7.24 20.67
C GLY A 288 -2.64 -8.50 19.81
N ASN A 289 -2.50 -9.70 20.38
CA ASN A 289 -2.41 -10.96 19.62
C ASN A 289 -3.72 -11.76 19.59
N GLY A 290 -4.80 -11.22 20.16
CA GLY A 290 -6.10 -11.88 20.25
C GLY A 290 -6.08 -13.15 21.10
N LEU A 291 -5.37 -13.12 22.23
CA LEU A 291 -5.26 -14.26 23.13
C LEU A 291 -6.52 -14.48 23.94
N SER A 292 -6.91 -15.74 24.12
CA SER A 292 -7.98 -16.13 25.03
C SER A 292 -7.52 -16.10 26.49
N ALA A 293 -8.50 -16.00 27.40
CA ALA A 293 -8.26 -16.03 28.84
C ALA A 293 -7.51 -17.30 29.29
N ASP A 294 -7.89 -18.46 28.75
CA ASP A 294 -7.26 -19.75 29.10
C ASP A 294 -5.82 -19.84 28.60
N THR A 295 -5.57 -19.35 27.38
CA THR A 295 -4.21 -19.28 26.84
C THR A 295 -3.34 -18.34 27.68
N ALA A 296 -3.84 -17.15 28.01
CA ALA A 296 -3.13 -16.20 28.86
C ALA A 296 -2.83 -16.78 30.25
N LYS A 297 -3.79 -17.48 30.86
CA LYS A 297 -3.61 -18.16 32.15
C LYS A 297 -2.50 -19.20 32.10
N SER A 298 -2.46 -20.02 31.04
CA SER A 298 -1.40 -21.01 30.82
C SER A 298 -0.02 -20.35 30.68
N ILE A 299 0.06 -19.25 29.92
CA ILE A 299 1.30 -18.49 29.72
C ILE A 299 1.77 -17.88 31.04
N ILE A 300 0.88 -17.23 31.79
CA ILE A 300 1.20 -16.60 33.09
C ILE A 300 1.75 -17.62 34.07
N ASN A 301 1.14 -18.81 34.17
CA ASN A 301 1.60 -19.86 35.06
C ASN A 301 2.99 -20.37 34.66
N SER A 302 3.20 -20.65 33.36
CA SER A 302 4.48 -21.11 32.83
C SER A 302 5.58 -20.07 33.03
N TRP A 303 5.26 -18.79 32.78
CA TRP A 303 6.17 -17.66 32.99
C TRP A 303 6.56 -17.53 34.46
N LYS A 304 5.59 -17.67 35.36
CA LYS A 304 5.83 -17.58 36.80
C LYS A 304 6.84 -18.63 37.28
N GLU A 305 6.68 -19.89 36.87
CA GLU A 305 7.56 -21.00 37.29
C GLU A 305 9.01 -20.85 36.78
N LEU A 306 9.18 -20.27 35.59
CA LEU A 306 10.49 -20.19 34.93
C LEU A 306 11.25 -18.91 35.24
N TYR A 307 10.55 -17.80 35.47
CA TYR A 307 11.17 -16.49 35.65
C TYR A 307 10.88 -15.91 37.03
N ALA A 308 9.62 -15.69 37.38
CA ALA A 308 9.25 -14.97 38.60
C ALA A 308 9.68 -15.71 39.88
N ASP A 309 9.35 -17.00 40.00
CA ASP A 309 9.67 -17.82 41.18
C ASP A 309 11.18 -18.09 41.31
N ARG A 310 11.93 -17.94 40.20
CA ARG A 310 13.40 -18.02 40.17
C ARG A 310 14.09 -16.66 40.40
N GLY A 311 13.33 -15.62 40.71
CA GLY A 311 13.85 -14.28 41.01
C GLY A 311 14.40 -13.53 39.79
N LYS A 312 14.09 -13.95 38.56
CA LYS A 312 14.51 -13.26 37.34
C LYS A 312 13.64 -12.02 37.11
N GLU A 313 14.26 -10.95 36.63
CA GLU A 313 13.57 -9.69 36.28
C GLU A 313 13.32 -9.65 34.78
N VAL A 314 12.30 -10.39 34.34
CA VAL A 314 11.84 -10.40 32.95
C VAL A 314 10.42 -9.86 32.91
N LEU A 315 10.17 -8.84 32.09
CA LEU A 315 8.85 -8.28 31.87
C LEU A 315 8.16 -9.03 30.73
N LEU A 316 6.95 -9.52 30.97
CA LEU A 316 6.05 -10.03 29.95
C LEU A 316 4.83 -9.10 29.86
N LYS A 317 4.52 -8.62 28.67
CA LYS A 317 3.30 -7.86 28.38
C LYS A 317 2.31 -8.69 27.58
N LEU A 318 1.06 -8.63 27.99
CA LEU A 318 -0.09 -9.30 27.39
C LEU A 318 -1.30 -8.35 27.27
N SER A 319 -1.13 -7.02 27.28
CA SER A 319 -2.27 -6.09 27.16
C SER A 319 -2.97 -6.22 25.79
N ASN A 320 -4.12 -5.57 25.59
CA ASN A 320 -4.76 -5.53 24.26
C ASN A 320 -5.09 -6.93 23.71
N ASN A 321 -5.55 -7.83 24.58
CA ASN A 321 -5.92 -9.21 24.22
C ASN A 321 -7.39 -9.46 24.63
N CYS A 322 -7.92 -10.65 24.32
CA CYS A 322 -9.33 -10.96 24.45
C CYS A 322 -9.63 -11.79 25.72
N PHE A 323 -9.45 -11.21 26.90
CA PHE A 323 -9.65 -11.89 28.19
C PHE A 323 -11.09 -11.86 28.68
N GLY A 324 -11.86 -10.83 28.32
CA GLY A 324 -13.26 -10.67 28.64
C GLY A 324 -13.53 -10.71 30.15
N SER A 325 -14.56 -11.46 30.55
CA SER A 325 -14.96 -11.57 31.97
C SER A 325 -13.86 -12.09 32.91
N SER A 326 -12.83 -12.74 32.38
CA SER A 326 -11.70 -13.29 33.13
C SER A 326 -10.58 -12.29 33.41
N PHE A 327 -10.66 -11.07 32.85
CA PHE A 327 -9.62 -10.03 32.99
C PHE A 327 -9.18 -9.83 34.44
N ASN A 328 -10.14 -9.63 35.37
CA ASN A 328 -9.82 -9.34 36.77
C ASN A 328 -9.08 -10.49 37.48
N GLU A 329 -9.40 -11.74 37.14
CA GLU A 329 -8.68 -12.91 37.67
C GLU A 329 -7.25 -12.93 37.12
N LEU A 330 -7.11 -12.76 35.80
CA LEU A 330 -5.83 -12.78 35.11
C LEU A 330 -4.91 -11.63 35.53
N ALA A 331 -5.44 -10.42 35.71
CA ALA A 331 -4.69 -9.27 36.22
C ALA A 331 -4.15 -9.53 37.64
N ARG A 332 -4.91 -10.25 38.48
CA ARG A 332 -4.44 -10.67 39.81
C ARG A 332 -3.31 -11.70 39.70
N LEU A 333 -3.42 -12.68 38.80
CA LEU A 333 -2.37 -13.67 38.53
C LEU A 333 -1.11 -13.02 37.94
N GLY A 334 -1.28 -12.14 36.96
CA GLY A 334 -0.20 -11.41 36.30
C GLY A 334 0.60 -10.55 37.28
N ARG A 335 -0.07 -9.82 38.18
CA ARG A 335 0.62 -9.09 39.27
C ARG A 335 1.50 -9.99 40.15
N GLN A 336 1.09 -11.24 40.40
CA GLN A 336 1.90 -12.20 41.16
C GLN A 336 3.07 -12.75 40.34
N ALA A 337 2.93 -12.79 39.02
CA ALA A 337 3.91 -13.35 38.08
C ALA A 337 4.79 -12.29 37.39
N ARG A 338 4.64 -11.00 37.74
CA ARG A 338 5.29 -9.86 37.05
C ARG A 338 4.95 -9.79 35.55
N VAL A 339 3.68 -10.05 35.23
CA VAL A 339 3.10 -9.93 33.88
C VAL A 339 2.17 -8.72 33.86
N GLU A 340 2.32 -7.88 32.83
CA GLU A 340 1.51 -6.69 32.60
C GLU A 340 0.37 -7.02 31.63
N LEU A 341 -0.87 -6.78 32.05
CA LEU A 341 -2.08 -7.05 31.26
C LEU A 341 -2.80 -5.77 30.82
N GLY A 342 -2.26 -4.59 31.16
CA GLY A 342 -2.96 -3.31 30.95
C GLY A 342 -4.11 -3.09 31.93
N ASP A 343 -4.96 -2.13 31.59
CA ASP A 343 -6.21 -1.82 32.27
C ASP A 343 -7.41 -2.53 31.60
N ILE A 344 -8.57 -2.56 32.26
CA ILE A 344 -9.76 -3.25 31.72
C ILE A 344 -10.26 -2.62 30.41
N ASP A 345 -9.95 -1.34 30.19
CA ASP A 345 -10.28 -0.62 28.97
C ASP A 345 -9.39 -1.08 27.78
N ASP A 346 -8.28 -1.77 28.05
CA ASP A 346 -7.40 -2.38 27.06
C ASP A 346 -7.82 -3.83 26.72
N ASP A 347 -8.92 -4.35 27.29
CA ASP A 347 -9.43 -5.69 26.96
C ASP A 347 -10.33 -5.66 25.73
N GLU A 348 -9.98 -6.45 24.71
CA GLU A 348 -10.70 -6.52 23.43
C GLU A 348 -11.92 -7.47 23.48
N GLY A 349 -12.45 -7.76 24.69
CA GLY A 349 -13.61 -8.60 24.92
C GLY A 349 -13.30 -10.10 25.08
N SER A 350 -14.32 -10.96 25.00
CA SER A 350 -14.16 -12.41 25.16
C SER A 350 -14.01 -13.12 23.83
N SER A 351 -12.91 -13.86 23.64
CA SER A 351 -12.78 -14.84 22.56
C SER A 351 -13.26 -16.22 23.04
N THR A 352 -13.90 -17.00 22.16
CA THR A 352 -14.21 -18.42 22.45
C THR A 352 -13.05 -19.29 21.99
N ASP A 353 -12.57 -20.16 22.87
CA ASP A 353 -11.51 -21.14 22.57
C ASP A 353 -12.01 -22.16 21.55
N GLU A 354 -11.64 -22.00 20.27
CA GLU A 354 -11.82 -23.08 19.27
C GLU A 354 -10.67 -24.12 19.28
N ASP A 355 -9.66 -23.98 20.15
CA ASP A 355 -8.51 -24.92 20.25
C ASP A 355 -8.60 -25.84 21.48
N SER A 356 -9.65 -26.66 21.57
CA SER A 356 -9.78 -27.70 22.63
C SER A 356 -9.52 -29.12 22.13
N ASP A 357 -8.41 -29.35 21.43
CA ASP A 357 -7.90 -30.72 21.24
C ASP A 357 -6.78 -31.01 22.26
N ALA A 358 -7.19 -31.45 23.44
CA ALA A 358 -6.34 -32.16 24.38
C ALA A 358 -6.78 -33.63 24.47
N ASN A 359 -5.83 -34.54 24.19
CA ASN A 359 -5.73 -35.96 24.57
C ASN A 359 -6.12 -37.04 23.53
N ASN A 360 -5.12 -37.44 22.74
CA ASN A 360 -4.64 -38.82 22.49
C ASN A 360 -3.58 -38.67 21.38
N ASP A 361 -2.30 -38.88 21.60
CA ASP A 361 -1.74 -40.21 21.76
C ASP A 361 -0.49 -40.21 22.65
N SER A 362 -0.55 -41.02 23.71
CA SER A 362 0.62 -41.63 24.32
C SER A 362 0.86 -42.97 23.62
N GLU A 363 2.05 -43.15 23.03
CA GLU A 363 2.78 -44.42 22.93
C GLU A 363 4.13 -44.08 22.24
N GLU A 364 5.21 -44.09 23.02
CA GLU A 364 6.27 -45.11 22.95
C GLU A 364 7.12 -44.98 21.68
N ASP A 365 8.36 -44.49 21.84
CA ASP A 365 9.49 -45.35 21.47
C ASP A 365 10.80 -44.84 22.11
N GLU A 366 11.41 -45.78 22.82
CA GLU A 366 12.60 -45.65 23.64
C GLU A 366 13.89 -45.48 22.81
N ASP A 367 14.86 -44.83 23.44
CA ASP A 367 16.27 -44.82 23.09
C ASP A 367 16.81 -46.19 22.65
N LYS A 368 17.45 -46.24 21.48
CA LYS A 368 18.66 -47.06 21.28
C LYS A 368 19.67 -46.34 20.39
N GLU A 369 20.71 -45.84 21.03
CA GLU A 369 22.04 -45.69 20.42
C GLU A 369 22.50 -47.05 19.87
N ASN A 370 22.94 -47.09 18.61
CA ASN A 370 24.19 -47.76 18.28
C ASN A 370 24.81 -47.22 16.99
N SER A 371 26.12 -47.01 17.06
CA SER A 371 26.99 -46.41 16.07
C SER A 371 27.27 -47.28 14.84
N GLU A 372 27.79 -46.62 13.80
CA GLU A 372 28.57 -47.14 12.65
C GLU A 372 27.79 -47.65 11.42
N ASN A 373 27.63 -46.80 10.41
CA ASN A 373 28.52 -46.81 9.24
C ASN A 373 28.23 -45.68 8.24
N ARG A 374 29.31 -45.16 7.66
CA ARG A 374 29.35 -44.12 6.64
C ARG A 374 28.81 -44.62 5.28
N ASN A 375 28.38 -43.62 4.51
CA ASN A 375 28.12 -43.62 3.05
C ASN A 375 26.77 -44.22 2.63
N ASP A 376 25.79 -43.35 2.39
CA ASP A 376 25.44 -43.00 1.01
C ASP A 376 24.57 -41.75 0.98
N ALA A 377 25.01 -40.79 0.17
CA ALA A 377 24.28 -39.60 -0.18
C ALA A 377 23.03 -39.97 -0.98
N LYS A 378 21.87 -39.55 -0.48
CA LYS A 378 20.65 -39.19 -1.24
C LYS A 378 19.70 -38.56 -0.24
N GLY A 379 19.83 -37.25 -0.06
CA GLY A 379 18.79 -36.45 0.56
C GLY A 379 17.55 -36.53 -0.32
N ASP A 380 16.42 -36.83 0.29
CA ASP A 380 15.12 -36.54 -0.31
C ASP A 380 14.99 -35.02 -0.38
N ASP A 381 15.38 -34.48 -1.53
CA ASP A 381 15.04 -33.15 -2.01
C ASP A 381 13.51 -33.04 -1.95
N MET A 382 13.01 -32.42 -0.90
CA MET A 382 11.65 -31.88 -0.86
C MET A 382 11.62 -30.78 -1.93
N ASP A 383 10.99 -31.10 -3.06
CA ASP A 383 10.98 -30.32 -4.30
C ASP A 383 10.49 -28.88 -4.08
N LEU A 384 11.46 -27.98 -3.84
CA LEU A 384 11.27 -26.54 -3.70
C LEU A 384 10.68 -25.91 -4.98
N ASN A 385 10.68 -26.61 -6.12
CA ASN A 385 9.96 -26.17 -7.32
C ASN A 385 8.43 -26.27 -7.19
N ALA A 386 7.90 -26.99 -6.20
CA ALA A 386 6.47 -27.07 -5.95
C ALA A 386 5.95 -25.85 -5.17
N LEU A 387 6.75 -25.27 -4.26
CA LEU A 387 6.38 -24.06 -3.51
C LEU A 387 6.56 -22.77 -4.35
N LEU A 388 7.45 -22.80 -5.34
CA LEU A 388 7.67 -21.68 -6.30
C LEU A 388 6.63 -21.62 -7.43
N LYS A 389 5.69 -22.58 -7.51
CA LYS A 389 4.58 -22.51 -8.46
C LYS A 389 3.44 -21.57 -8.02
N GLY A 390 3.42 -21.12 -6.77
CA GLY A 390 2.38 -20.23 -6.23
C GLY A 390 2.76 -18.75 -6.14
N VAL A 391 4.06 -18.41 -6.26
CA VAL A 391 4.55 -17.02 -6.23
C VAL A 391 5.64 -16.86 -7.29
N GLY A 392 5.31 -17.24 -8.51
CA GLY A 392 6.08 -16.91 -9.69
C GLY A 392 5.37 -15.79 -10.42
N CYS A 393 6.14 -14.80 -10.88
CA CYS A 393 5.80 -13.91 -11.99
C CYS A 393 4.77 -14.57 -12.91
N MET A 394 3.73 -13.83 -13.30
CA MET A 394 2.87 -14.20 -14.42
C MET A 394 3.78 -14.84 -15.48
N LYS A 395 3.68 -16.17 -15.64
CA LYS A 395 4.07 -16.79 -16.88
C LYS A 395 3.24 -16.05 -17.89
N VAL A 396 3.90 -15.18 -18.65
CA VAL A 396 3.46 -14.82 -19.98
C VAL A 396 3.02 -16.15 -20.56
N VAL A 397 1.72 -16.27 -20.82
CA VAL A 397 1.21 -17.39 -21.57
C VAL A 397 2.05 -17.35 -22.83
N GLU A 398 2.98 -18.30 -22.98
CA GLU A 398 3.53 -18.66 -24.28
C GLU A 398 2.34 -19.18 -25.07
N GLN A 399 1.52 -18.26 -25.58
CA GLN A 399 0.93 -18.46 -26.87
C GLN A 399 2.14 -18.57 -27.77
N LYS A 400 2.50 -19.81 -28.12
CA LYS A 400 3.24 -20.08 -29.34
C LYS A 400 2.62 -19.16 -30.39
N ALA A 401 3.36 -18.12 -30.75
CA ALA A 401 3.01 -17.27 -31.86
C ALA A 401 2.90 -18.22 -33.04
N ASN A 402 1.68 -18.53 -33.44
CA ASN A 402 1.43 -19.16 -34.72
C ASN A 402 1.89 -18.15 -35.77
N GLY A 403 3.14 -18.28 -36.22
CA GLY A 403 3.60 -17.82 -37.53
C GLY A 403 4.27 -16.45 -37.63
N ALA A 404 5.20 -16.08 -36.76
CA ALA A 404 6.13 -14.97 -37.05
C ALA A 404 7.57 -15.49 -37.12
N ASN A 405 8.22 -15.31 -38.28
CA ASN A 405 9.63 -15.63 -38.50
C ASN A 405 10.50 -14.91 -37.46
N ASP A 406 11.39 -15.66 -36.82
CA ASP A 406 12.40 -15.21 -35.83
C ASP A 406 13.39 -14.13 -36.36
N GLY A 407 13.28 -13.78 -37.65
CA GLY A 407 14.13 -12.81 -38.32
C GLY A 407 13.67 -11.34 -38.25
N ASP A 408 12.46 -11.04 -37.76
CA ASP A 408 11.89 -9.67 -37.77
C ASP A 408 11.89 -8.98 -36.37
N ALA A 409 12.51 -9.60 -35.35
CA ALA A 409 12.59 -9.06 -33.98
C ALA A 409 14.01 -8.59 -33.65
N VAL A 410 14.13 -7.39 -33.08
CA VAL A 410 15.39 -6.86 -32.51
C VAL A 410 15.20 -6.72 -31.01
N SER A 411 16.02 -7.45 -30.24
CA SER A 411 15.89 -7.52 -28.78
C SER A 411 17.19 -7.22 -28.06
N PHE A 412 17.05 -6.40 -27.02
CA PHE A 412 18.06 -6.07 -26.02
C PHE A 412 17.60 -6.46 -24.61
N LEU A 413 16.71 -7.46 -24.50
CA LEU A 413 16.18 -7.93 -23.23
C LEU A 413 17.31 -8.21 -22.22
N ASP A 414 17.19 -7.56 -21.05
CA ASP A 414 18.03 -7.73 -19.87
C ASP A 414 19.53 -7.64 -20.15
N LYS A 415 19.91 -6.82 -21.13
CA LYS A 415 21.31 -6.49 -21.40
C LYS A 415 21.90 -5.50 -20.40
N GLN A 416 21.08 -4.91 -19.54
CA GLN A 416 21.47 -3.96 -18.50
C GLN A 416 22.28 -2.78 -19.07
N LEU A 417 21.94 -2.36 -20.29
CA LEU A 417 22.62 -1.26 -20.96
C LEU A 417 22.25 0.07 -20.31
N LYS A 418 23.26 0.83 -19.88
CA LYS A 418 23.09 2.20 -19.42
C LYS A 418 23.42 3.16 -20.55
N LEU A 419 22.39 3.62 -21.25
CA LEU A 419 22.50 4.46 -22.43
C LEU A 419 22.26 5.92 -22.03
N ASP A 420 23.32 6.65 -21.68
CA ASP A 420 23.21 8.05 -21.24
C ASP A 420 23.26 9.02 -22.43
N THR A 421 24.19 8.77 -23.34
CA THR A 421 24.52 9.63 -24.47
C THR A 421 24.09 9.03 -25.81
N ALA A 422 24.12 9.85 -26.87
CA ALA A 422 23.92 9.35 -28.24
C ALA A 422 24.99 8.33 -28.65
N GLN A 423 26.22 8.44 -28.14
CA GLN A 423 27.30 7.49 -28.45
C GLN A 423 27.06 6.13 -27.80
N ASP A 424 26.53 6.10 -26.57
CA ASP A 424 26.20 4.85 -25.87
C ASP A 424 25.09 4.09 -26.61
N ALA A 425 24.15 4.81 -27.22
CA ALA A 425 23.07 4.25 -28.03
C ALA A 425 23.52 3.74 -29.41
N GLU A 426 24.72 4.06 -29.87
CA GLU A 426 25.15 3.74 -31.24
C GLU A 426 25.11 2.23 -31.56
N PRO A 427 25.52 1.30 -30.68
CA PRO A 427 25.39 -0.13 -30.94
C PRO A 427 23.93 -0.57 -31.13
N VAL A 428 23.02 -0.05 -30.29
CA VAL A 428 21.57 -0.35 -30.36
C VAL A 428 20.99 0.22 -31.65
N ALA A 429 21.29 1.48 -31.93
CA ALA A 429 20.76 2.20 -33.06
C ALA A 429 21.27 1.63 -34.39
N LYS A 430 22.56 1.26 -34.47
CA LYS A 430 23.13 0.60 -35.64
C LYS A 430 22.47 -0.76 -35.92
N GLN A 431 22.24 -1.56 -34.88
CA GLN A 431 21.55 -2.85 -35.05
C GLN A 431 20.11 -2.67 -35.53
N ILE A 432 19.39 -1.67 -35.01
CA ILE A 432 18.07 -1.28 -35.54
C ILE A 432 18.21 -0.94 -37.03
N GLU A 433 19.13 -0.04 -37.39
CA GLU A 433 19.28 0.42 -38.77
C GLU A 433 19.77 -0.63 -39.79
N GLU A 434 20.56 -1.61 -39.35
CA GLU A 434 21.06 -2.72 -40.17
C GLU A 434 20.00 -3.81 -40.37
N GLN A 435 18.99 -3.84 -39.49
CA GLN A 435 17.90 -4.76 -39.62
C GLN A 435 17.12 -4.47 -40.91
N LYS A 436 16.89 -5.48 -41.74
CA LYS A 436 16.15 -5.28 -43.01
C LYS A 436 14.67 -5.03 -42.78
N ARG A 437 14.13 -5.65 -41.75
CA ARG A 437 12.73 -5.59 -41.38
C ARG A 437 12.58 -5.82 -39.88
N MET A 438 12.02 -4.85 -39.16
CA MET A 438 11.87 -4.90 -37.70
C MET A 438 10.41 -4.66 -37.32
N ARG A 439 9.71 -5.75 -37.00
CA ARG A 439 8.32 -5.72 -36.51
C ARG A 439 8.23 -5.61 -34.99
N VAL A 440 9.28 -6.04 -34.28
CA VAL A 440 9.34 -6.01 -32.81
C VAL A 440 10.64 -5.34 -32.38
N LEU A 441 10.54 -4.33 -31.53
CA LEU A 441 11.67 -3.78 -30.80
C LEU A 441 11.48 -4.03 -29.30
N GLU A 442 12.46 -4.70 -28.71
CA GLU A 442 12.49 -5.01 -27.29
C GLU A 442 13.68 -4.35 -26.59
N LEU A 443 13.38 -3.47 -25.64
CA LEU A 443 14.35 -2.69 -24.86
C LEU A 443 14.27 -2.99 -23.36
N ARG A 444 13.54 -4.04 -22.97
CA ARG A 444 13.26 -4.35 -21.55
C ARG A 444 14.53 -4.59 -20.74
N GLY A 445 14.59 -4.04 -19.52
CA GLY A 445 15.73 -4.23 -18.60
C GLY A 445 16.97 -3.41 -18.97
N ASN A 446 16.79 -2.21 -19.52
CA ASN A 446 17.87 -1.28 -19.88
C ASN A 446 17.54 0.13 -19.39
N THR A 447 18.45 1.09 -19.50
CA THR A 447 18.21 2.47 -19.05
C THR A 447 18.51 3.46 -20.16
N LEU A 448 17.49 4.18 -20.65
CA LEU A 448 17.64 5.19 -21.69
C LEU A 448 17.64 6.60 -21.09
N GLY A 449 18.61 7.41 -21.49
CA GLY A 449 18.67 8.87 -21.26
C GLY A 449 18.15 9.65 -22.47
N ILE A 450 17.97 10.96 -22.31
CA ILE A 450 17.36 11.82 -23.34
C ILE A 450 18.08 11.72 -24.69
N GLU A 451 19.40 11.86 -24.71
CA GLU A 451 20.18 11.85 -25.97
C GLU A 451 20.23 10.45 -26.60
N SER A 452 20.31 9.41 -25.76
CA SER A 452 20.22 8.01 -26.24
C SER A 452 18.85 7.72 -26.86
N GLY A 453 17.77 8.21 -26.26
CA GLY A 453 16.40 8.06 -26.72
C GLY A 453 16.18 8.75 -28.06
N LYS A 454 16.74 9.96 -28.25
CA LYS A 454 16.74 10.65 -29.55
C LYS A 454 17.48 9.84 -30.61
N ARG A 455 18.67 9.31 -30.30
CA ARG A 455 19.46 8.51 -31.24
C ARG A 455 18.74 7.24 -31.68
N ILE A 456 18.10 6.55 -30.73
CA ILE A 456 17.27 5.36 -31.02
C ILE A 456 16.01 5.75 -31.80
N ALA A 457 15.37 6.86 -31.47
CA ALA A 457 14.22 7.39 -32.20
C ALA A 457 14.58 7.69 -33.68
N ASP A 458 15.77 8.21 -33.96
CA ASP A 458 16.22 8.42 -35.34
C ASP A 458 16.41 7.12 -36.11
N ALA A 459 16.92 6.07 -35.45
CA ALA A 459 17.03 4.74 -36.04
C ALA A 459 15.65 4.12 -36.33
N LEU A 460 14.67 4.31 -35.44
CA LEU A 460 13.31 3.81 -35.58
C LEU A 460 12.62 4.28 -36.87
N LYS A 461 12.98 5.46 -37.39
CA LYS A 461 12.42 5.99 -38.65
C LYS A 461 12.72 5.13 -39.88
N LYS A 462 13.63 4.15 -39.80
CA LYS A 462 13.85 3.19 -40.89
C LYS A 462 12.82 2.06 -40.94
N HIS A 463 11.95 1.96 -39.93
CA HIS A 463 11.03 0.83 -39.74
C HIS A 463 9.56 1.24 -39.66
N PRO A 464 8.94 1.67 -40.77
CA PRO A 464 7.48 1.90 -40.82
C PRO A 464 6.65 0.64 -40.55
N GLU A 465 7.25 -0.54 -40.69
CA GLU A 465 6.62 -1.83 -40.41
C GLU A 465 6.63 -2.25 -38.93
N LEU A 466 7.14 -1.40 -38.02
CA LEU A 466 7.16 -1.67 -36.58
C LEU A 466 5.73 -1.85 -36.06
N GLU A 467 5.49 -2.97 -35.38
CA GLU A 467 4.17 -3.38 -34.88
C GLU A 467 4.16 -3.50 -33.35
N ARG A 468 5.28 -3.81 -32.70
CA ARG A 468 5.33 -4.09 -31.25
C ARG A 468 6.52 -3.42 -30.59
N CYS A 469 6.24 -2.69 -29.51
CA CYS A 469 7.21 -1.97 -28.70
C CYS A 469 7.20 -2.54 -27.29
N LEU A 470 8.22 -3.33 -26.95
CA LEU A 470 8.38 -3.95 -25.63
C LEU A 470 9.38 -3.15 -24.81
N TRP A 471 8.88 -2.12 -24.12
CA TRP A 471 9.64 -1.04 -23.50
C TRP A 471 9.41 -0.95 -21.99
N SER A 472 9.20 -2.09 -21.33
CA SER A 472 9.09 -2.12 -19.86
C SER A 472 10.45 -1.94 -19.19
N ASP A 473 10.51 -1.34 -18.01
CA ASP A 473 11.74 -1.16 -17.22
C ASP A 473 12.91 -0.59 -18.07
N MET A 474 12.66 0.55 -18.71
CA MET A 474 13.59 1.25 -19.59
C MET A 474 14.17 2.55 -18.99
N PHE A 475 13.79 2.89 -17.75
CA PHE A 475 14.12 4.16 -17.08
C PHE A 475 14.66 3.98 -15.65
N THR A 476 15.15 2.81 -15.30
CA THR A 476 15.75 2.55 -13.97
C THR A 476 16.86 3.55 -13.69
N GLY A 477 16.76 4.30 -12.59
CA GLY A 477 17.73 5.35 -12.21
C GLY A 477 17.64 6.66 -13.00
N ARG A 478 16.57 6.90 -13.79
CA ARG A 478 16.31 8.19 -14.45
C ARG A 478 15.39 9.08 -13.63
N LEU A 479 15.56 10.39 -13.79
CA LEU A 479 14.65 11.35 -13.17
C LEU A 479 13.30 11.34 -13.90
N LYS A 480 12.20 11.51 -13.15
CA LYS A 480 10.83 11.50 -13.69
C LYS A 480 10.60 12.53 -14.81
N ASN A 481 11.31 13.66 -14.79
CA ASN A 481 11.21 14.70 -15.81
C ASN A 481 11.99 14.38 -17.10
N GLU A 482 12.92 13.42 -17.08
CA GLU A 482 13.63 12.96 -18.27
C GLU A 482 12.77 11.99 -19.10
N ILE A 483 11.84 11.29 -18.46
CA ILE A 483 11.02 10.25 -19.08
C ILE A 483 10.09 10.79 -20.17
N PRO A 484 9.27 11.83 -19.94
CA PRO A 484 8.37 12.35 -20.99
C PRO A 484 9.11 12.78 -22.27
N PRO A 485 10.24 13.52 -22.22
CA PRO A 485 11.04 13.82 -23.40
C PRO A 485 11.51 12.58 -24.18
N ILE A 486 11.95 11.53 -23.48
CA ILE A 486 12.41 10.28 -24.13
C ILE A 486 11.24 9.60 -24.84
N LEU A 487 10.12 9.41 -24.13
CA LEU A 487 8.91 8.80 -24.69
C LEU A 487 8.38 9.61 -25.87
N LYS A 488 8.34 10.95 -25.76
CA LYS A 488 7.94 11.84 -26.87
C LYS A 488 8.82 11.60 -28.08
N CYS A 489 10.14 11.57 -27.95
CA CYS A 489 11.02 11.33 -29.09
C CYS A 489 10.77 9.96 -29.77
N LEU A 490 10.67 8.89 -28.98
CA LEU A 490 10.40 7.55 -29.51
C LEU A 490 9.01 7.48 -30.19
N CYS A 491 7.99 8.03 -29.55
CA CYS A 491 6.63 8.14 -30.07
C CYS A 491 6.55 8.98 -31.35
N SER A 492 7.20 10.14 -31.38
CA SER A 492 7.25 11.00 -32.56
C SER A 492 7.92 10.31 -33.75
N ALA A 493 8.97 9.50 -33.52
CA ALA A 493 9.56 8.70 -34.58
C ALA A 493 8.55 7.71 -35.19
N MET A 494 7.85 6.94 -34.35
CA MET A 494 6.81 6.00 -34.80
C MET A 494 5.69 6.72 -35.59
N MET A 495 5.26 7.89 -35.11
CA MET A 495 4.24 8.69 -35.80
C MET A 495 4.74 9.24 -37.14
N SER A 496 6.00 9.65 -37.23
CA SER A 496 6.57 10.27 -38.43
C SER A 496 6.66 9.34 -39.64
N VAL A 497 6.65 8.02 -39.41
CA VAL A 497 6.71 7.00 -40.46
C VAL A 497 5.44 6.16 -40.54
N ASP A 498 4.36 6.61 -39.91
CA ASP A 498 3.04 5.97 -39.89
C ASP A 498 3.10 4.49 -39.45
N CYS A 499 3.84 4.21 -38.37
CA CYS A 499 3.87 2.86 -37.80
C CYS A 499 2.47 2.40 -37.42
N HIS A 500 2.18 1.11 -37.59
CA HIS A 500 0.89 0.52 -37.23
C HIS A 500 1.05 -0.28 -35.93
N ILE A 501 1.21 0.42 -34.82
CA ILE A 501 1.52 -0.21 -33.53
C ILE A 501 0.32 -1.03 -33.06
N THR A 502 0.57 -2.29 -32.75
CA THR A 502 -0.37 -3.29 -32.24
C THR A 502 -0.15 -3.61 -30.76
N GLU A 503 1.07 -3.48 -30.24
CA GLU A 503 1.39 -3.65 -28.82
C GLU A 503 2.35 -2.56 -28.36
N LEU A 504 2.01 -1.90 -27.26
CA LEU A 504 2.89 -1.01 -26.51
C LEU A 504 2.94 -1.46 -25.05
N ASP A 505 4.12 -1.91 -24.63
CA ASP A 505 4.41 -2.26 -23.24
C ASP A 505 5.34 -1.23 -22.64
N LEU A 506 4.83 -0.48 -21.65
CA LEU A 506 5.56 0.52 -20.89
C LEU A 506 5.53 0.19 -19.40
N SER A 507 5.36 -1.08 -19.04
CA SER A 507 5.31 -1.49 -17.64
C SER A 507 6.61 -1.17 -16.88
N ASP A 508 6.55 -1.05 -15.56
CA ASP A 508 7.72 -0.94 -14.68
C ASP A 508 8.63 0.27 -14.97
N ASN A 509 8.06 1.37 -15.46
CA ASN A 509 8.80 2.58 -15.79
C ASN A 509 8.62 3.73 -14.79
N ALA A 510 7.79 3.54 -13.74
CA ALA A 510 7.62 4.44 -12.59
C ALA A 510 7.47 5.95 -12.90
N PHE A 511 6.95 6.29 -14.08
CA PHE A 511 7.02 7.65 -14.62
C PHE A 511 5.96 8.62 -14.07
N GLY A 512 5.04 8.13 -13.22
CA GLY A 512 4.06 8.94 -12.51
C GLY A 512 2.99 9.58 -13.43
N PRO A 513 2.20 10.53 -12.91
CA PRO A 513 1.21 11.27 -13.70
C PRO A 513 1.84 12.03 -14.88
N ILE A 514 3.00 12.64 -14.67
CA ILE A 514 3.72 13.46 -15.66
C ILE A 514 4.21 12.61 -16.84
N GLY A 515 4.68 11.40 -16.59
CA GLY A 515 5.13 10.52 -17.68
C GLY A 515 4.01 10.07 -18.61
N ALA A 516 2.74 10.09 -18.18
CA ALA A 516 1.61 9.84 -19.06
C ALA A 516 1.51 10.88 -20.19
N GLU A 517 1.98 12.12 -19.95
CA GLU A 517 2.10 13.16 -20.98
C GLU A 517 3.08 12.77 -22.10
N GLY A 518 4.04 11.89 -21.81
CA GLY A 518 5.03 11.41 -22.75
C GLY A 518 4.45 10.64 -23.94
N ILE A 519 3.26 10.05 -23.76
CA ILE A 519 2.61 9.18 -24.76
C ILE A 519 1.26 9.69 -25.26
N GLN A 520 0.80 10.85 -24.79
CA GLN A 520 -0.50 11.42 -25.18
C GLN A 520 -0.63 11.59 -26.70
N GLU A 521 0.36 12.23 -27.33
CA GLU A 521 0.35 12.50 -28.77
C GLU A 521 0.27 11.20 -29.58
N PHE A 522 1.02 10.18 -29.17
CA PHE A 522 0.97 8.87 -29.80
C PHE A 522 -0.42 8.25 -29.66
N LEU A 523 -0.97 8.21 -28.44
CA LEU A 523 -2.26 7.56 -28.19
C LEU A 523 -3.40 8.18 -29.01
N VAL A 524 -3.35 9.46 -29.35
CA VAL A 524 -4.38 10.12 -30.18
C VAL A 524 -4.10 10.12 -31.69
N SER A 525 -2.95 9.57 -32.10
CA SER A 525 -2.46 9.56 -33.49
C SER A 525 -2.95 8.36 -34.32
N PRO A 526 -2.88 8.43 -35.66
CA PRO A 526 -3.16 7.29 -36.54
C PRO A 526 -2.31 6.04 -36.26
N ALA A 527 -1.10 6.23 -35.72
CA ALA A 527 -0.20 5.13 -35.40
C ALA A 527 -0.76 4.21 -34.30
N ALA A 528 -1.61 4.74 -33.42
CA ALA A 528 -2.27 4.00 -32.35
C ALA A 528 -3.60 3.35 -32.76
N TYR A 529 -4.15 3.61 -33.95
CA TYR A 529 -5.45 3.02 -34.36
C TYR A 529 -5.40 1.49 -34.46
N SER A 530 -4.21 0.93 -34.72
CA SER A 530 -4.03 -0.52 -34.79
C SER A 530 -3.75 -1.15 -33.43
N LEU A 531 -3.70 -0.36 -32.35
CA LEU A 531 -3.30 -0.82 -31.02
C LEU A 531 -4.29 -1.85 -30.50
N GLU A 532 -3.79 -3.04 -30.22
CA GLU A 532 -4.57 -4.15 -29.65
C GLU A 532 -4.22 -4.37 -28.18
N VAL A 533 -2.98 -4.10 -27.77
CA VAL A 533 -2.47 -4.34 -26.41
C VAL A 533 -1.78 -3.09 -25.87
N LEU A 534 -2.24 -2.61 -24.71
CA LEU A 534 -1.58 -1.54 -23.96
C LEU A 534 -1.27 -2.02 -22.54
N LYS A 535 0.01 -2.03 -22.18
CA LYS A 535 0.48 -2.41 -20.83
C LYS A 535 1.18 -1.24 -20.16
N LEU A 536 0.72 -0.93 -18.96
CA LEU A 536 1.14 0.20 -18.16
C LEU A 536 1.33 -0.21 -16.69
N ASN A 537 1.63 -1.47 -16.38
CA ASN A 537 1.79 -1.92 -15.00
C ASN A 537 2.88 -1.12 -14.26
N ASN A 538 2.69 -0.86 -12.97
CA ASN A 538 3.74 -0.35 -12.09
C ASN A 538 4.38 0.97 -12.57
N ASN A 539 3.56 1.90 -13.04
CA ASN A 539 4.00 3.24 -13.48
C ASN A 539 3.65 4.35 -12.48
N GLY A 540 2.87 4.05 -11.44
CA GLY A 540 2.44 5.04 -10.44
C GLY A 540 1.60 6.18 -11.04
N LEU A 541 0.73 5.88 -12.01
CA LEU A 541 0.00 6.87 -12.80
C LEU A 541 -0.81 7.86 -11.98
N GLY A 542 -1.45 7.45 -10.86
CA GLY A 542 -2.34 8.33 -10.09
C GLY A 542 -3.37 9.04 -10.97
N ALA A 543 -3.43 10.36 -10.87
CA ALA A 543 -4.26 11.23 -11.72
C ALA A 543 -4.00 11.07 -13.25
N GLY A 544 -2.81 10.61 -13.64
CA GLY A 544 -2.47 10.28 -15.04
C GLY A 544 -3.36 9.19 -15.65
N GLY A 545 -4.03 8.36 -14.83
CA GLY A 545 -5.05 7.43 -15.32
C GLY A 545 -6.19 8.13 -16.09
N LYS A 546 -6.59 9.34 -15.67
CA LYS A 546 -7.61 10.15 -16.36
C LYS A 546 -7.12 10.59 -17.74
N VAL A 547 -5.86 10.99 -17.83
CA VAL A 547 -5.21 11.41 -19.07
C VAL A 547 -5.20 10.25 -20.08
N ILE A 548 -4.77 9.06 -19.64
CA ILE A 548 -4.78 7.86 -20.50
C ILE A 548 -6.20 7.56 -21.00
N ALA A 549 -7.20 7.63 -20.12
CA ALA A 549 -8.59 7.41 -20.50
C ALA A 549 -9.12 8.42 -21.53
N GLN A 550 -8.78 9.71 -21.36
CA GLN A 550 -9.12 10.77 -22.31
C GLN A 550 -8.45 10.52 -23.67
N CYS A 551 -7.16 10.19 -23.68
CA CYS A 551 -6.44 9.88 -24.92
C CYS A 551 -7.03 8.68 -25.65
N LEU A 552 -7.37 7.61 -24.93
CA LEU A 552 -8.01 6.43 -25.53
C LEU A 552 -9.39 6.75 -26.11
N SER A 553 -10.18 7.57 -25.41
CA SER A 553 -11.49 8.03 -25.90
C SER A 553 -11.37 8.89 -27.16
N GLN A 554 -10.37 9.77 -27.22
CA GLN A 554 -10.09 10.61 -28.37
C GLN A 554 -9.53 9.78 -29.55
N CYS A 555 -8.66 8.82 -29.25
CA CYS A 555 -8.14 7.87 -30.23
C CYS A 555 -9.29 7.13 -30.93
N HIS A 556 -10.24 6.62 -30.15
CA HIS A 556 -11.42 5.96 -30.68
C HIS A 556 -12.18 6.89 -31.65
N ASP A 557 -12.50 8.12 -31.27
CA ASP A 557 -13.20 9.07 -32.15
C ASP A 557 -12.45 9.36 -33.44
N ASN A 558 -11.14 9.62 -33.32
CA ASN A 558 -10.30 9.93 -34.48
C ASN A 558 -10.20 8.73 -35.42
N SER A 559 -10.06 7.53 -34.87
CA SER A 559 -9.95 6.26 -35.60
C SER A 559 -11.23 5.91 -36.37
N VAL A 560 -12.41 6.14 -35.77
CA VAL A 560 -13.72 5.94 -36.39
C VAL A 560 -13.91 6.93 -37.53
N LYS A 561 -13.62 8.22 -37.31
CA LYS A 561 -13.70 9.26 -38.34
C LYS A 561 -12.78 8.96 -39.53
N ALA A 562 -11.63 8.35 -39.28
CA ALA A 562 -10.67 7.95 -40.30
C ALA A 562 -11.02 6.63 -41.02
N GLY A 563 -12.12 5.95 -40.65
CA GLY A 563 -12.50 4.66 -41.22
C GLY A 563 -11.60 3.49 -40.83
N ARG A 564 -10.79 3.66 -39.77
CA ARG A 564 -9.84 2.68 -39.24
C ARG A 564 -10.01 2.57 -37.72
N PRO A 565 -11.13 2.02 -37.22
CA PRO A 565 -11.46 2.05 -35.80
C PRO A 565 -10.40 1.38 -34.93
N LEU A 566 -10.18 1.96 -33.74
CA LEU A 566 -9.28 1.47 -32.70
C LEU A 566 -9.60 0.01 -32.35
N LYS A 567 -8.56 -0.82 -32.26
CA LYS A 567 -8.67 -2.28 -32.08
C LYS A 567 -8.30 -2.76 -30.69
N LEU A 568 -8.35 -1.90 -29.67
CA LEU A 568 -7.84 -2.22 -28.33
C LEU A 568 -8.61 -3.40 -27.74
N LYS A 569 -7.89 -4.49 -27.44
CA LYS A 569 -8.41 -5.73 -26.87
C LYS A 569 -7.94 -5.94 -25.44
N THR A 570 -6.69 -5.60 -25.13
CA THR A 570 -6.08 -5.86 -23.83
C THR A 570 -5.58 -4.57 -23.21
N PHE A 571 -6.06 -4.28 -22.00
CA PHE A 571 -5.57 -3.19 -21.18
C PHE A 571 -5.09 -3.71 -19.83
N ILE A 572 -3.82 -3.47 -19.53
CA ILE A 572 -3.16 -3.96 -18.32
C ILE A 572 -2.52 -2.76 -17.60
N ALA A 573 -2.94 -2.46 -16.37
CA ALA A 573 -2.46 -1.30 -15.62
C ALA A 573 -2.54 -1.48 -14.09
N GLY A 574 -2.03 -2.60 -13.57
CA GLY A 574 -1.85 -2.83 -12.13
C GLY A 574 -0.80 -1.93 -11.48
N ARG A 575 -0.83 -1.78 -10.14
CA ARG A 575 0.17 -1.03 -9.35
C ARG A 575 0.35 0.43 -9.77
N ASN A 576 -0.74 1.11 -10.10
CA ASN A 576 -0.72 2.49 -10.60
C ASN A 576 -1.40 3.51 -9.69
N ARG A 577 -2.02 3.09 -8.58
CA ARG A 577 -2.85 3.96 -7.73
C ARG A 577 -3.91 4.69 -8.55
N LEU A 578 -4.59 3.97 -9.44
CA LEU A 578 -5.64 4.57 -10.28
C LEU A 578 -6.79 5.12 -9.43
N GLU A 579 -7.06 4.47 -8.31
CA GLU A 579 -8.12 4.84 -7.36
C GLU A 579 -9.48 5.00 -8.05
N VAL A 580 -10.47 5.59 -7.37
CA VAL A 580 -11.81 5.82 -7.95
C VAL A 580 -11.77 6.72 -9.20
N PRO A 581 -11.04 7.86 -9.20
CA PRO A 581 -11.11 8.79 -10.33
C PRO A 581 -10.51 8.22 -11.62
N GLY A 582 -9.39 7.51 -11.54
CA GLY A 582 -8.76 6.85 -12.69
C GLY A 582 -9.63 5.70 -13.21
N ALA A 583 -10.16 4.86 -12.32
CA ALA A 583 -11.07 3.76 -12.68
C ALA A 583 -12.34 4.26 -13.39
N THR A 584 -12.93 5.35 -12.89
CA THR A 584 -14.14 5.95 -13.47
C THR A 584 -13.87 6.50 -14.88
N ALA A 585 -12.77 7.23 -15.06
CA ALA A 585 -12.40 7.76 -16.36
C ALA A 585 -12.13 6.63 -17.37
N LEU A 586 -11.38 5.60 -16.97
CA LEU A 586 -11.09 4.44 -17.81
C LEU A 586 -12.37 3.70 -18.18
N SER A 587 -13.32 3.54 -17.26
CA SER A 587 -14.61 2.91 -17.55
C SER A 587 -15.36 3.60 -18.69
N SER A 588 -15.44 4.93 -18.66
CA SER A 588 -16.06 5.73 -19.73
C SER A 588 -15.38 5.51 -21.08
N ALA A 589 -14.03 5.47 -21.09
CA ALA A 589 -13.27 5.18 -22.30
C ALA A 589 -13.52 3.75 -22.82
N PHE A 590 -13.52 2.76 -21.93
CA PHE A 590 -13.76 1.36 -22.27
C PHE A 590 -15.17 1.11 -22.78
N ALA A 591 -16.18 1.78 -22.21
CA ALA A 591 -17.55 1.70 -22.68
C ALA A 591 -17.70 2.22 -24.11
N LYS A 592 -16.92 3.24 -24.48
CA LYS A 592 -16.88 3.80 -25.82
C LYS A 592 -16.14 2.89 -26.81
N ILE A 593 -15.03 2.29 -26.39
CA ILE A 593 -14.19 1.43 -27.23
C ILE A 593 -14.91 0.13 -27.62
N GLY A 594 -15.52 -0.57 -26.64
CA GLY A 594 -16.38 -1.73 -26.89
C GLY A 594 -15.70 -3.00 -27.44
N THR A 595 -14.39 -2.98 -27.69
CA THR A 595 -13.63 -4.08 -28.29
C THR A 595 -12.83 -4.92 -27.29
N LEU A 596 -12.88 -4.61 -25.99
CA LEU A 596 -12.00 -5.24 -25.00
C LEU A 596 -12.31 -6.74 -24.80
N GLU A 597 -11.23 -7.50 -24.67
CA GLU A 597 -11.17 -8.91 -24.32
C GLU A 597 -10.51 -9.12 -22.94
N GLU A 598 -9.67 -8.20 -22.47
CA GLU A 598 -8.98 -8.28 -21.17
C GLU A 598 -8.84 -6.92 -20.49
N ILE A 599 -9.24 -6.87 -19.21
CA ILE A 599 -8.99 -5.76 -18.29
C ILE A 599 -8.31 -6.31 -17.05
N THR A 600 -7.05 -5.92 -16.84
CA THR A 600 -6.23 -6.36 -15.70
C THR A 600 -5.68 -5.13 -14.98
N VAL A 601 -6.25 -4.80 -13.82
CA VAL A 601 -5.87 -3.61 -13.02
C VAL A 601 -5.65 -3.93 -11.53
N PRO A 602 -4.85 -4.96 -11.19
CA PRO A 602 -4.67 -5.36 -9.80
C PRO A 602 -3.88 -4.32 -8.98
N GLN A 603 -4.08 -4.29 -7.66
CA GLN A 603 -3.30 -3.46 -6.74
C GLN A 603 -3.32 -1.97 -7.10
N ASN A 604 -4.50 -1.38 -7.24
CA ASN A 604 -4.66 0.02 -7.63
C ASN A 604 -5.36 0.91 -6.59
N GLY A 605 -5.71 0.37 -5.43
CA GLY A 605 -6.48 1.11 -4.42
C GLY A 605 -7.86 1.53 -4.93
N ILE A 606 -8.45 0.78 -5.87
CA ILE A 606 -9.77 1.08 -6.41
C ILE A 606 -10.81 0.57 -5.41
N THR A 607 -11.59 1.48 -4.82
CA THR A 607 -12.66 1.11 -3.89
C THR A 607 -13.95 0.71 -4.60
N ALA A 608 -14.97 0.31 -3.84
CA ALA A 608 -16.23 -0.24 -4.35
C ALA A 608 -16.89 0.63 -5.43
N MET A 609 -16.82 1.96 -5.29
CA MET A 609 -17.33 2.91 -6.27
C MET A 609 -16.59 2.82 -7.61
N GLY A 610 -15.26 2.76 -7.57
CA GLY A 610 -14.44 2.61 -8.78
C GLY A 610 -14.59 1.24 -9.44
N ILE A 611 -14.72 0.18 -8.63
CA ILE A 611 -15.03 -1.17 -9.12
C ILE A 611 -16.40 -1.20 -9.80
N GLY A 612 -17.42 -0.59 -9.17
CA GLY A 612 -18.75 -0.44 -9.75
C GLY A 612 -18.72 0.35 -11.06
N ALA A 613 -17.92 1.42 -11.13
CA ALA A 613 -17.71 2.16 -12.36
C ALA A 613 -17.12 1.27 -13.46
N LEU A 614 -16.03 0.53 -13.19
CA LEU A 614 -15.43 -0.40 -14.17
C LEU A 614 -16.39 -1.50 -14.61
N ALA A 615 -17.16 -2.08 -13.68
CA ALA A 615 -18.14 -3.11 -13.98
C ALA A 615 -19.29 -2.63 -14.89
N SER A 616 -19.58 -1.33 -14.92
CA SER A 616 -20.61 -0.77 -15.80
C SER A 616 -20.25 -0.86 -17.28
N CYS A 617 -18.95 -0.85 -17.64
CA CYS A 617 -18.52 -0.92 -19.04
C CYS A 617 -18.56 -2.34 -19.64
N PHE A 618 -18.79 -3.37 -18.82
CA PHE A 618 -18.81 -4.77 -19.26
C PHE A 618 -19.87 -5.06 -20.32
N ARG A 619 -21.03 -4.41 -20.23
CA ARG A 619 -22.12 -4.57 -21.21
C ARG A 619 -21.74 -4.06 -22.60
N ALA A 620 -20.91 -3.02 -22.66
CA ALA A 620 -20.38 -2.48 -23.91
C ALA A 620 -19.24 -3.34 -24.48
N ASN A 621 -18.62 -4.21 -23.67
CA ASN A 621 -17.50 -5.08 -24.05
C ASN A 621 -17.87 -6.57 -23.92
N PRO A 622 -18.80 -7.10 -24.76
CA PRO A 622 -19.28 -8.48 -24.66
C PRO A 622 -18.22 -9.53 -25.01
N ASN A 623 -17.05 -9.11 -25.49
CA ASN A 623 -15.92 -9.98 -25.81
C ASN A 623 -14.96 -10.22 -24.64
N LEU A 624 -15.18 -9.60 -23.48
CA LEU A 624 -14.34 -9.80 -22.30
C LEU A 624 -14.23 -11.28 -21.93
N LYS A 625 -12.98 -11.73 -21.82
CA LYS A 625 -12.53 -13.05 -21.42
C LYS A 625 -11.84 -13.02 -20.07
N VAL A 626 -11.06 -11.98 -19.79
CA VAL A 626 -10.26 -11.86 -18.56
C VAL A 626 -10.59 -10.56 -17.86
N ILE A 627 -11.02 -10.67 -16.61
CA ILE A 627 -11.19 -9.54 -15.69
C ILE A 627 -10.37 -9.85 -14.45
N ASN A 628 -9.39 -9.01 -14.15
CA ASN A 628 -8.56 -9.16 -12.97
C ASN A 628 -8.50 -7.83 -12.20
N PHE A 629 -9.18 -7.81 -11.06
CA PHE A 629 -9.21 -6.69 -10.12
C PHE A 629 -8.52 -7.02 -8.79
N ASN A 630 -7.71 -8.08 -8.73
CA ASN A 630 -7.06 -8.56 -7.51
C ASN A 630 -6.43 -7.42 -6.69
N ASP A 631 -6.52 -7.45 -5.36
CA ASP A 631 -5.95 -6.45 -4.44
C ASP A 631 -6.52 -5.04 -4.71
N ASN A 632 -7.85 -4.95 -4.76
CA ASN A 632 -8.63 -3.71 -4.81
C ASN A 632 -9.89 -3.87 -3.97
N THR A 633 -10.37 -2.83 -3.31
CA THR A 633 -11.46 -2.94 -2.34
C THR A 633 -12.84 -2.94 -2.99
N ALA A 634 -13.28 -4.07 -3.54
CA ALA A 634 -14.61 -4.20 -4.16
C ALA A 634 -15.75 -4.14 -3.13
N THR A 635 -15.54 -4.69 -1.92
CA THR A 635 -16.57 -4.88 -0.90
C THR A 635 -17.78 -5.68 -1.41
N GLN A 636 -18.81 -5.83 -0.57
CA GLN A 636 -20.10 -6.34 -1.04
C GLN A 636 -20.67 -5.48 -2.19
N MET A 637 -20.62 -4.15 -2.05
CA MET A 637 -21.26 -3.22 -2.97
C MET A 637 -20.71 -3.35 -4.41
N GLY A 638 -19.39 -3.31 -4.58
CA GLY A 638 -18.77 -3.45 -5.91
C GLY A 638 -18.98 -4.84 -6.50
N SER A 639 -18.97 -5.87 -5.66
CA SER A 639 -19.22 -7.26 -6.06
C SER A 639 -20.63 -7.47 -6.61
N GLU A 640 -21.64 -6.86 -6.00
CA GLU A 640 -23.02 -6.89 -6.50
C GLU A 640 -23.17 -6.20 -7.86
N VAL A 641 -22.44 -5.10 -8.09
CA VAL A 641 -22.44 -4.42 -9.39
C VAL A 641 -21.78 -5.28 -10.46
N ILE A 642 -20.66 -5.94 -10.14
CA ILE A 642 -20.03 -6.94 -11.02
C ILE A 642 -21.05 -8.04 -11.36
N ALA A 643 -21.68 -8.64 -10.34
CA ALA A 643 -22.65 -9.71 -10.51
C ALA A 643 -23.79 -9.34 -11.48
N LYS A 644 -24.36 -8.13 -11.34
CA LYS A 644 -25.42 -7.60 -12.24
C LYS A 644 -24.98 -7.45 -13.70
N SER A 645 -23.67 -7.40 -13.95
CA SER A 645 -23.09 -7.25 -15.29
C SER A 645 -22.59 -8.56 -15.90
N LEU A 646 -22.36 -9.62 -15.10
CA LEU A 646 -21.79 -10.88 -15.59
C LEU A 646 -22.61 -11.56 -16.69
N SER A 647 -23.93 -11.46 -16.65
CA SER A 647 -24.82 -12.05 -17.67
C SER A 647 -24.54 -11.59 -19.11
N ALA A 648 -23.88 -10.44 -19.29
CA ALA A 648 -23.45 -9.93 -20.60
C ALA A 648 -22.18 -10.64 -21.13
N LEU A 649 -21.39 -11.27 -20.28
CA LEU A 649 -20.03 -11.74 -20.56
C LEU A 649 -19.98 -13.23 -20.93
N LYS A 650 -20.57 -13.58 -22.07
CA LYS A 650 -20.67 -14.98 -22.55
C LYS A 650 -19.32 -15.61 -22.91
N LYS A 651 -18.27 -14.79 -23.08
CA LYS A 651 -16.91 -15.25 -23.40
C LYS A 651 -15.98 -15.28 -22.19
N LEU A 652 -16.47 -14.95 -20.99
CA LEU A 652 -15.67 -14.91 -19.77
C LEU A 652 -14.96 -16.24 -19.52
N GLU A 653 -13.65 -16.16 -19.33
CA GLU A 653 -12.76 -17.28 -19.03
C GLU A 653 -12.17 -17.14 -17.62
N VAL A 654 -11.82 -15.93 -17.19
CA VAL A 654 -11.20 -15.65 -15.89
C VAL A 654 -11.87 -14.44 -15.25
N LEU A 655 -12.34 -14.61 -14.02
CA LEU A 655 -12.73 -13.53 -13.12
C LEU A 655 -11.89 -13.64 -11.85
N ASN A 656 -10.96 -12.71 -11.65
CA ASN A 656 -10.10 -12.66 -10.47
C ASN A 656 -10.45 -11.44 -9.62
N LEU A 657 -10.94 -11.74 -8.41
CA LEU A 657 -11.31 -10.82 -7.34
C LEU A 657 -10.57 -11.18 -6.03
N GLY A 658 -9.37 -11.76 -6.15
CA GLY A 658 -8.53 -12.10 -5.00
C GLY A 658 -8.16 -10.86 -4.19
N ASP A 659 -8.16 -10.96 -2.86
CA ASP A 659 -7.91 -9.85 -1.94
C ASP A 659 -8.80 -8.61 -2.22
N CYS A 660 -10.05 -8.84 -2.67
CA CYS A 660 -10.99 -7.75 -2.96
C CYS A 660 -12.00 -7.43 -1.86
N LEU A 661 -11.90 -8.11 -0.71
CA LEU A 661 -12.81 -7.94 0.43
C LEU A 661 -14.28 -8.09 0.02
N CYS A 662 -14.63 -9.03 -0.88
CA CYS A 662 -15.99 -9.13 -1.42
C CYS A 662 -17.06 -9.42 -0.36
N ARG A 663 -16.67 -9.99 0.79
CA ARG A 663 -17.51 -10.48 1.89
C ARG A 663 -18.50 -11.55 1.45
N ASP A 664 -19.19 -12.15 2.41
CA ASP A 664 -20.12 -13.26 2.19
C ASP A 664 -21.15 -12.95 1.10
N GLN A 665 -21.86 -11.84 1.24
CA GLN A 665 -22.97 -11.50 0.35
C GLN A 665 -22.48 -11.11 -1.05
N GLY A 666 -21.32 -10.44 -1.15
CA GLY A 666 -20.71 -10.14 -2.45
C GLY A 666 -20.24 -11.41 -3.17
N CYS A 667 -19.60 -12.34 -2.45
CA CYS A 667 -19.22 -13.64 -3.00
C CYS A 667 -20.44 -14.45 -3.47
N HIS A 668 -21.51 -14.47 -2.67
CA HIS A 668 -22.78 -15.09 -3.06
C HIS A 668 -23.36 -14.48 -4.32
N ALA A 669 -23.41 -13.15 -4.42
CA ALA A 669 -23.92 -12.45 -5.59
C ALA A 669 -23.15 -12.83 -6.88
N ILE A 670 -21.81 -12.88 -6.81
CA ILE A 670 -20.96 -13.29 -7.94
C ILE A 670 -21.27 -14.73 -8.36
N VAL A 671 -21.26 -15.67 -7.40
CA VAL A 671 -21.48 -17.10 -7.69
C VAL A 671 -22.89 -17.34 -8.24
N ASP A 672 -23.90 -16.65 -7.70
CA ASP A 672 -25.30 -16.80 -8.13
C ASP A 672 -25.56 -16.18 -9.52
N ALA A 673 -24.81 -15.15 -9.90
CA ALA A 673 -24.89 -14.56 -11.23
C ALA A 673 -24.22 -15.44 -12.31
N LEU A 674 -23.32 -16.35 -11.92
CA LEU A 674 -22.66 -17.26 -12.85
C LEU A 674 -23.56 -18.44 -13.20
N SER A 675 -23.90 -18.55 -14.48
CA SER A 675 -24.59 -19.71 -15.06
C SER A 675 -23.67 -20.55 -15.96
N PRO A 676 -23.68 -21.90 -15.88
CA PRO A 676 -22.85 -22.76 -16.72
C PRO A 676 -23.33 -22.80 -18.19
N THR A 677 -24.59 -22.43 -18.47
CA THR A 677 -25.10 -22.33 -19.84
C THR A 677 -24.71 -21.01 -20.51
N VAL A 678 -24.53 -19.94 -19.72
CA VAL A 678 -24.10 -18.62 -20.18
C VAL A 678 -22.58 -18.52 -20.23
N HIS A 679 -21.90 -18.87 -19.14
CA HIS A 679 -20.45 -18.78 -18.95
C HIS A 679 -19.76 -20.12 -19.21
N LYS A 680 -20.08 -20.74 -20.35
CA LYS A 680 -19.54 -22.05 -20.76
C LYS A 680 -18.02 -22.09 -20.93
N ASN A 681 -17.39 -20.93 -21.10
CA ASN A 681 -15.94 -20.79 -21.29
C ASN A 681 -15.20 -20.52 -19.97
N LEU A 682 -15.91 -20.38 -18.85
CA LEU A 682 -15.29 -20.03 -17.57
C LEU A 682 -14.30 -21.12 -17.17
N LYS A 683 -13.06 -20.71 -16.92
CA LYS A 683 -11.95 -21.54 -16.48
C LYS A 683 -11.59 -21.29 -15.04
N MET A 684 -11.72 -20.04 -14.55
CA MET A 684 -11.34 -19.66 -13.20
C MET A 684 -12.27 -18.57 -12.65
N LEU A 685 -12.72 -18.78 -11.42
CA LEU A 685 -13.17 -17.73 -10.50
C LEU A 685 -12.22 -17.72 -9.30
N ASP A 686 -11.59 -16.58 -9.02
CA ASP A 686 -10.79 -16.37 -7.83
C ASP A 686 -11.48 -15.35 -6.92
N ILE A 687 -11.83 -15.78 -5.71
CA ILE A 687 -12.38 -14.98 -4.62
C ILE A 687 -11.59 -15.29 -3.33
N SER A 688 -10.28 -15.50 -3.47
CA SER A 688 -9.37 -15.63 -2.34
C SER A 688 -9.28 -14.33 -1.55
N GLY A 689 -8.99 -14.34 -0.25
CA GLY A 689 -8.81 -13.08 0.51
C GLY A 689 -10.05 -12.18 0.51
N ALA A 690 -11.23 -12.77 0.33
CA ALA A 690 -12.48 -12.04 0.16
C ALA A 690 -13.24 -11.83 1.48
N GLU A 691 -12.65 -12.20 2.62
CA GLU A 691 -13.31 -12.25 3.94
C GLU A 691 -14.50 -13.22 3.99
N LEU A 692 -14.46 -14.29 3.19
CA LEU A 692 -15.55 -15.26 3.10
C LEU A 692 -15.61 -16.17 4.33
N SER A 693 -16.73 -16.16 5.05
CA SER A 693 -16.98 -17.02 6.21
C SER A 693 -17.07 -18.49 5.84
N GLY A 694 -16.79 -19.38 6.80
CA GLY A 694 -16.97 -20.82 6.62
C GLY A 694 -18.40 -21.22 6.21
N ALA A 695 -19.41 -20.55 6.76
CA ALA A 695 -20.81 -20.85 6.47
C ALA A 695 -21.19 -20.46 5.03
N ALA A 696 -20.75 -19.30 4.57
CA ALA A 696 -20.94 -18.84 3.20
C ALA A 696 -20.12 -19.67 2.21
N ALA A 697 -18.86 -19.99 2.55
CA ALA A 697 -17.99 -20.86 1.75
C ALA A 697 -18.62 -22.23 1.51
N LYS A 698 -19.23 -22.83 2.54
CA LYS A 698 -19.94 -24.11 2.44
C LYS A 698 -21.03 -24.04 1.37
N GLN A 699 -21.88 -23.01 1.46
CA GLN A 699 -22.97 -22.80 0.52
C GLN A 699 -22.47 -22.54 -0.91
N ILE A 700 -21.42 -21.72 -1.05
CA ILE A 700 -20.78 -21.44 -2.34
C ILE A 700 -20.21 -22.72 -2.95
N ILE A 701 -19.52 -23.56 -2.18
CA ILE A 701 -18.97 -24.83 -2.66
C ILE A 701 -20.08 -25.79 -3.08
N GLU A 702 -21.16 -25.90 -2.30
CA GLU A 702 -22.31 -26.73 -2.68
C GLU A 702 -22.97 -26.28 -3.98
N LYS A 703 -23.04 -24.96 -4.21
CA LYS A 703 -23.50 -24.37 -5.48
C LYS A 703 -22.50 -24.65 -6.61
N TRP A 704 -21.21 -24.41 -6.38
CA TRP A 704 -20.15 -24.58 -7.38
C TRP A 704 -19.99 -26.03 -7.83
N ARG A 705 -20.20 -27.01 -6.95
CA ARG A 705 -20.19 -28.44 -7.32
C ARG A 705 -21.28 -28.81 -8.33
N LYS A 706 -22.34 -28.00 -8.45
CA LYS A 706 -23.39 -28.16 -9.47
C LYS A 706 -23.06 -27.40 -10.77
N PHE A 707 -22.00 -26.59 -10.77
CA PHE A 707 -21.52 -25.85 -11.93
C PHE A 707 -20.73 -26.81 -12.85
N SER A 708 -21.37 -27.26 -13.93
CA SER A 708 -20.92 -28.39 -14.75
C SER A 708 -19.84 -28.07 -15.80
N SER A 709 -19.06 -27.00 -15.64
CA SER A 709 -18.13 -26.52 -16.68
C SER A 709 -16.65 -26.93 -16.50
N GLY A 710 -16.30 -27.59 -15.39
CA GLY A 710 -14.89 -27.86 -15.06
C GLY A 710 -14.08 -26.63 -14.64
N ALA A 711 -14.73 -25.47 -14.46
CA ALA A 711 -14.10 -24.24 -13.98
C ALA A 711 -13.51 -24.41 -12.58
N GLN A 712 -12.34 -23.83 -12.37
CA GLN A 712 -11.69 -23.76 -11.07
C GLN A 712 -12.32 -22.65 -10.22
N LEU A 713 -12.64 -22.95 -8.97
CA LEU A 713 -12.96 -21.97 -7.94
C LEU A 713 -11.80 -21.89 -6.97
N ILE A 714 -11.25 -20.70 -6.76
CA ILE A 714 -10.18 -20.44 -5.80
C ILE A 714 -10.78 -19.61 -4.68
N VAL A 715 -10.72 -20.14 -3.45
CA VAL A 715 -11.25 -19.54 -2.22
C VAL A 715 -10.18 -19.54 -1.12
N SER A 716 -8.89 -19.61 -1.48
CA SER A 716 -7.80 -19.57 -0.49
C SER A 716 -7.80 -18.28 0.33
N SER A 717 -7.11 -18.28 1.46
CA SER A 717 -6.91 -17.07 2.26
C SER A 717 -8.19 -16.38 2.75
N ASN A 718 -9.24 -17.15 3.06
CA ASN A 718 -10.53 -16.62 3.54
C ASN A 718 -10.72 -16.92 5.04
N ASN A 719 -11.92 -16.65 5.57
CA ASN A 719 -12.22 -16.68 6.99
C ASN A 719 -13.07 -17.93 7.35
N PHE A 720 -12.57 -19.13 7.05
CA PHE A 720 -13.33 -20.37 7.27
C PHE A 720 -13.38 -20.80 8.74
N GLY A 721 -12.35 -20.48 9.53
CA GLY A 721 -12.25 -20.83 10.94
C GLY A 721 -12.43 -22.32 11.21
N SER A 722 -13.20 -22.67 12.24
CA SER A 722 -13.53 -24.07 12.57
C SER A 722 -14.17 -24.87 11.42
N MET A 723 -14.69 -24.22 10.38
CA MET A 723 -15.23 -24.90 9.20
C MET A 723 -14.16 -25.29 8.16
N PHE A 724 -12.90 -24.86 8.29
CA PHE A 724 -11.85 -25.12 7.30
C PHE A 724 -11.76 -26.60 6.90
N ALA A 725 -11.64 -27.51 7.88
CA ALA A 725 -11.53 -28.94 7.63
C ALA A 725 -12.76 -29.51 6.90
N GLN A 726 -13.96 -29.00 7.23
CA GLN A 726 -15.19 -29.35 6.54
C GLN A 726 -15.19 -28.83 5.09
N ILE A 727 -14.82 -27.56 4.88
CA ILE A 727 -14.72 -26.91 3.57
C ILE A 727 -13.72 -27.66 2.68
N LYS A 728 -12.51 -27.95 3.18
CA LYS A 728 -11.47 -28.70 2.48
C LYS A 728 -11.94 -30.11 2.10
N LYS A 729 -12.68 -30.79 2.98
CA LYS A 729 -13.28 -32.11 2.68
C LYS A 729 -14.40 -32.05 1.65
N MET A 730 -15.16 -30.94 1.63
CA MET A 730 -16.24 -30.73 0.67
C MET A 730 -15.75 -30.29 -0.71
N ALA A 731 -14.57 -29.68 -0.79
CA ALA A 731 -13.95 -29.22 -2.01
C ALA A 731 -13.71 -30.37 -3.00
N GLY A 732 -14.18 -30.19 -4.23
CA GLY A 732 -13.88 -31.10 -5.33
C GLY A 732 -12.51 -30.81 -5.96
N ALA A 733 -12.11 -31.60 -6.95
CA ALA A 733 -10.81 -31.44 -7.64
C ALA A 733 -10.63 -30.07 -8.33
N ASN A 734 -11.72 -29.35 -8.62
CA ASN A 734 -11.72 -28.02 -9.23
C ASN A 734 -11.93 -26.89 -8.21
N ILE A 735 -11.81 -27.15 -6.90
CA ILE A 735 -11.95 -26.14 -5.85
C ILE A 735 -10.64 -26.07 -5.07
N VAL A 736 -10.00 -24.90 -5.07
CA VAL A 736 -8.75 -24.61 -4.37
C VAL A 736 -9.07 -23.84 -3.11
N VAL A 737 -8.95 -24.50 -1.96
CA VAL A 737 -9.26 -23.94 -0.63
C VAL A 737 -8.03 -23.29 0.03
N GLY A 738 -6.82 -23.52 -0.50
CA GLY A 738 -5.58 -23.18 0.20
C GLY A 738 -5.31 -24.13 1.37
N ASP A 739 -4.25 -23.88 2.12
CA ASP A 739 -3.91 -24.66 3.31
C ASP A 739 -4.46 -23.99 4.57
N GLU A 740 -4.56 -24.75 5.67
CA GLU A 740 -5.15 -24.23 6.93
C GLU A 740 -4.38 -23.02 7.47
N ASP A 741 -3.08 -22.94 7.16
CA ASP A 741 -2.22 -21.80 7.50
C ASP A 741 -2.55 -20.51 6.74
N ASP A 742 -3.30 -20.61 5.64
CA ASP A 742 -3.75 -19.46 4.86
C ASP A 742 -5.13 -18.96 5.36
N ASP A 743 -5.87 -19.76 6.13
CA ASP A 743 -7.14 -19.36 6.74
C ASP A 743 -6.96 -18.21 7.74
N GLN A 744 -7.78 -17.18 7.63
CA GLN A 744 -7.69 -15.97 8.45
C GLN A 744 -8.54 -16.04 9.73
N GLY A 745 -9.22 -17.17 10.00
CA GLY A 745 -10.00 -17.42 11.21
C GLY A 745 -11.52 -17.31 11.00
N SER A 746 -12.31 -17.44 12.07
CA SER A 746 -13.77 -17.28 12.03
C SER A 746 -14.16 -15.81 12.21
N VAL A 747 -15.13 -15.34 11.40
CA VAL A 747 -15.77 -14.03 11.58
C VAL A 747 -17.01 -14.22 12.43
N SER A 748 -17.14 -13.46 13.53
CA SER A 748 -18.40 -13.41 14.27
C SER A 748 -19.43 -12.66 13.41
N SER A 749 -20.67 -13.15 13.35
CA SER A 749 -21.74 -12.53 12.55
C SER A 749 -22.17 -11.15 13.04
N ASP A 750 -21.55 -10.64 14.10
CA ASP A 750 -21.92 -9.39 14.78
C ASP A 750 -20.91 -8.26 14.52
N ASP A 751 -19.81 -8.52 13.80
CA ASP A 751 -18.72 -7.56 13.54
C ASP A 751 -18.83 -6.82 12.19
N ASP A 752 -19.94 -6.98 11.47
CA ASP A 752 -20.07 -6.55 10.06
C ASP A 752 -20.03 -5.02 9.80
N GLU A 753 -20.03 -4.17 10.83
CA GLU A 753 -20.27 -2.72 10.64
C GLU A 753 -19.14 -1.76 11.06
N ARG A 754 -18.01 -2.20 11.63
CA ARG A 754 -17.05 -1.26 12.27
C ARG A 754 -15.75 -0.92 11.53
N MET A 755 -15.40 -1.54 10.40
CA MET A 755 -14.00 -1.55 9.94
C MET A 755 -13.76 -1.05 8.51
N SER A 756 -14.43 0.01 8.04
CA SER A 756 -14.21 0.42 6.62
C SER A 756 -14.28 1.92 6.29
N ALA A 757 -13.95 2.83 7.21
CA ALA A 757 -13.85 4.23 6.83
C ALA A 757 -12.88 5.03 7.72
N GLU A 758 -11.60 4.68 7.69
CA GLU A 758 -10.52 5.62 7.98
C GLU A 758 -9.45 5.47 6.87
N ASP A 759 -8.81 6.60 6.53
CA ASP A 759 -7.75 6.80 5.52
C ASP A 759 -8.17 7.08 4.07
N SER A 760 -8.57 8.34 3.80
CA SER A 760 -8.08 9.05 2.61
C SER A 760 -8.21 10.58 2.75
N ASP A 761 -7.29 11.21 3.47
CA ASP A 761 -7.00 12.63 3.29
C ASP A 761 -5.72 12.77 2.45
N SER A 762 -5.82 13.42 1.29
CA SER A 762 -4.67 14.10 0.70
C SER A 762 -5.10 15.31 -0.12
N ASP A 763 -4.73 16.47 0.40
CA ASP A 763 -4.68 17.78 -0.25
C ASP A 763 -3.92 17.79 -1.58
N GLY A 764 -4.40 18.63 -2.50
CA GLY A 764 -3.71 19.01 -3.73
C GLY A 764 -4.43 20.13 -4.45
N THR A 765 -3.96 21.36 -4.23
CA THR A 765 -4.44 22.67 -4.70
C THR A 765 -4.41 22.89 -6.22
N ASP A 766 -5.48 23.54 -6.70
CA ASP A 766 -5.64 24.58 -7.73
C ASP A 766 -4.75 24.64 -8.99
N GLU A 767 -5.39 24.64 -10.17
CA GLU A 767 -5.32 25.78 -11.11
C GLU A 767 -6.53 25.78 -12.08
N GLU A 768 -7.02 26.99 -12.36
CA GLU A 768 -8.28 27.33 -13.03
C GLU A 768 -8.33 26.97 -14.52
N GLY A 769 -9.54 26.63 -14.99
CA GLY A 769 -9.83 26.47 -16.42
C GLY A 769 -11.31 26.31 -16.69
N ASP A 770 -12.01 27.44 -16.83
CA ASP A 770 -13.39 27.54 -17.32
C ASP A 770 -13.61 26.70 -18.58
N VAL A 771 -14.48 25.68 -18.51
CA VAL A 771 -15.13 25.11 -19.68
C VAL A 771 -16.63 25.00 -19.43
N LYS A 772 -17.34 26.00 -19.96
CA LYS A 772 -18.78 25.96 -20.20
C LYS A 772 -19.12 24.72 -21.03
N LEU A 773 -19.90 23.81 -20.45
CA LEU A 773 -20.63 22.80 -21.19
C LEU A 773 -21.97 23.39 -21.62
N ASP A 774 -22.00 23.93 -22.84
CA ASP A 774 -23.24 24.21 -23.56
C ASP A 774 -23.93 22.88 -23.90
N SER A 775 -25.06 22.62 -23.26
CA SER A 775 -26.04 21.62 -23.70
C SER A 775 -27.27 22.36 -24.22
N ALA A 776 -27.40 22.45 -25.54
CA ALA A 776 -28.67 22.70 -26.23
C ALA A 776 -29.10 21.35 -26.84
N GLU A 777 -30.35 20.92 -26.83
CA GLU A 777 -31.60 21.37 -26.22
C GLU A 777 -32.55 20.18 -26.43
N GLU A 778 -33.39 19.86 -25.45
CA GLU A 778 -34.84 19.65 -25.62
C GLU A 778 -35.45 19.14 -24.30
N GLY A 779 -36.29 19.98 -23.67
CA GLY A 779 -37.41 19.51 -22.86
C GLY A 779 -37.50 20.00 -21.40
N TYR A 780 -38.10 21.18 -21.23
CA TYR A 780 -38.86 21.65 -20.05
C TYR A 780 -38.12 21.91 -18.70
N ASP A 781 -38.08 23.21 -18.38
CA ASP A 781 -37.74 23.85 -17.10
C ASP A 781 -38.69 23.38 -15.96
N GLU A 782 -38.19 22.56 -15.02
CA GLU A 782 -38.96 22.07 -13.86
C GLU A 782 -38.08 21.72 -12.61
N SER A 783 -37.00 22.48 -12.33
CA SER A 783 -36.01 22.12 -11.29
C SER A 783 -35.89 23.06 -10.08
N ASP A 784 -36.92 23.83 -9.71
CA ASP A 784 -36.85 24.82 -8.60
C ASP A 784 -38.03 24.72 -7.61
N ASP A 785 -38.59 23.52 -7.39
CA ASP A 785 -39.60 23.26 -6.36
C ASP A 785 -38.94 22.94 -4.99
N PRO A 786 -39.13 23.79 -3.95
CA PRO A 786 -38.61 23.56 -2.60
C PRO A 786 -39.01 22.20 -2.00
N SER A 787 -40.19 21.68 -2.33
CA SER A 787 -40.69 20.41 -1.78
C SER A 787 -39.92 19.21 -2.32
N ARG A 788 -39.59 19.22 -3.62
CA ARG A 788 -38.75 18.20 -4.27
C ARG A 788 -37.30 18.26 -3.78
N LEU A 789 -36.76 19.46 -3.56
CA LEU A 789 -35.41 19.65 -2.99
C LEU A 789 -35.34 19.18 -1.54
N LEU A 790 -36.39 19.44 -0.75
CA LEU A 790 -36.51 18.95 0.62
C LEU A 790 -36.65 17.43 0.66
N GLN A 791 -37.44 16.84 -0.24
CA GLN A 791 -37.55 15.39 -0.35
C GLN A 791 -36.20 14.76 -0.73
N SER A 792 -35.47 15.32 -1.69
CA SER A 792 -34.11 14.89 -2.02
C SER A 792 -33.17 14.99 -0.81
N CYS A 793 -33.28 16.03 0.02
CA CYS A 793 -32.48 16.11 1.25
C CYS A 793 -32.88 15.02 2.26
N LYS A 794 -34.17 14.69 2.39
CA LYS A 794 -34.66 13.60 3.26
C LYS A 794 -34.20 12.23 2.76
N ASP A 795 -34.22 12.01 1.44
CA ASP A 795 -33.74 10.79 0.81
C ASP A 795 -32.21 10.64 0.99
N ASP A 796 -31.44 11.73 0.81
CA ASP A 796 -30.00 11.78 1.09
C ASP A 796 -29.70 11.47 2.57
N ILE A 797 -30.56 11.93 3.48
CA ILE A 797 -30.47 11.64 4.91
C ILE A 797 -30.77 10.17 5.18
N GLU A 798 -31.82 9.59 4.59
CA GLU A 798 -32.18 8.17 4.73
C GLU A 798 -31.10 7.23 4.20
N ILE A 799 -30.50 7.56 3.05
CA ILE A 799 -29.36 6.83 2.48
C ILE A 799 -28.11 6.94 3.37
N SER A 800 -28.01 8.02 4.13
CA SER A 800 -26.88 8.29 5.02
C SER A 800 -27.10 7.81 6.46
N ILE A 801 -28.27 7.23 6.80
CA ILE A 801 -28.60 6.78 8.17
C ILE A 801 -27.52 5.83 8.73
N ASP A 802 -27.00 4.92 7.91
CA ASP A 802 -25.98 3.93 8.31
C ASP A 802 -24.53 4.44 8.22
N ARG A 803 -24.34 5.71 7.82
CA ARG A 803 -23.01 6.35 7.60
C ARG A 803 -22.68 7.45 8.61
N PHE A 804 -23.56 7.72 9.57
CA PHE A 804 -23.36 8.79 10.55
C PHE A 804 -22.31 8.47 11.65
N GLU A 805 -21.46 7.46 11.48
CA GLU A 805 -20.46 7.08 12.50
C GLU A 805 -19.00 7.29 12.05
N SER A 806 -18.72 7.43 10.75
CA SER A 806 -17.33 7.50 10.24
C SER A 806 -16.90 8.82 9.57
N ALA A 807 -17.79 9.63 8.97
CA ALA A 807 -17.46 10.96 8.43
C ALA A 807 -18.65 11.93 8.51
N THR A 808 -18.77 12.70 9.61
CA THR A 808 -20.09 13.26 9.96
C THR A 808 -20.24 14.76 10.10
N GLN A 809 -19.26 15.52 10.59
CA GLN A 809 -19.51 16.95 10.88
C GLN A 809 -19.56 17.79 9.60
N GLU A 810 -18.73 17.46 8.62
CA GLU A 810 -18.66 18.17 7.34
C GLU A 810 -19.87 17.87 6.46
N GLU A 811 -20.20 16.59 6.27
CA GLU A 811 -21.37 16.19 5.47
C GLU A 811 -22.68 16.65 6.14
N SER A 812 -22.77 16.56 7.47
CA SER A 812 -23.90 17.16 8.20
C SER A 812 -23.96 18.67 8.01
N ALA A 813 -22.82 19.37 8.03
CA ALA A 813 -22.78 20.80 7.76
C ALA A 813 -23.20 21.11 6.31
N ARG A 814 -22.80 20.31 5.31
CA ARG A 814 -23.25 20.44 3.92
C ARG A 814 -24.77 20.25 3.78
N LEU A 815 -25.35 19.25 4.45
CA LEU A 815 -26.80 19.05 4.50
C LEU A 815 -27.53 20.24 5.16
N ILE A 816 -27.00 20.75 6.28
CA ILE A 816 -27.54 21.94 6.94
C ILE A 816 -27.44 23.19 6.04
N LEU A 817 -26.35 23.35 5.28
CA LEU A 817 -26.21 24.45 4.30
C LEU A 817 -27.20 24.31 3.14
N ARG A 818 -27.45 23.09 2.64
CA ARG A 818 -28.48 22.83 1.62
C ARG A 818 -29.88 23.15 2.13
N LEU A 819 -30.20 22.75 3.37
CA LEU A 819 -31.46 23.11 4.04
C LEU A 819 -31.61 24.63 4.20
N ALA A 820 -30.55 25.33 4.58
CA ALA A 820 -30.55 26.80 4.64
C ALA A 820 -30.73 27.44 3.25
N ALA A 821 -30.16 26.85 2.19
CA ALA A 821 -30.35 27.32 0.82
C ALA A 821 -31.80 27.14 0.33
N ILE A 822 -32.48 26.06 0.75
CA ILE A 822 -33.91 25.87 0.50
C ILE A 822 -34.70 27.01 1.16
N LEU A 823 -34.40 27.37 2.42
CA LEU A 823 -35.03 28.51 3.09
C LEU A 823 -34.77 29.84 2.38
N ALA A 824 -33.53 30.07 1.91
CA ALA A 824 -33.15 31.28 1.18
C ALA A 824 -33.94 31.42 -0.14
N LYS A 825 -34.05 30.33 -0.90
CA LYS A 825 -34.86 30.27 -2.14
C LYS A 825 -36.34 30.48 -1.84
N SER A 826 -36.82 29.93 -0.72
CA SER A 826 -38.22 30.03 -0.31
C SER A 826 -38.64 31.42 0.15
N SER A 827 -37.72 32.21 0.70
CA SER A 827 -37.98 33.56 1.19
C SER A 827 -38.34 34.60 0.10
N LYS A 828 -38.21 34.24 -1.18
CA LYS A 828 -38.52 35.09 -2.35
C LYS A 828 -39.96 34.96 -2.87
N LYS A 829 -40.76 34.06 -2.31
CA LYS A 829 -42.19 33.90 -2.64
C LYS A 829 -42.98 34.06 -1.34
N GLU A 830 -43.81 35.11 -1.24
CA GLU A 830 -44.56 35.49 -0.02
C GLU A 830 -45.55 34.41 0.50
N GLU A 831 -45.72 33.31 -0.24
CA GLU A 831 -46.61 32.19 0.08
C GLU A 831 -45.88 30.85 0.36
N ILE A 832 -44.56 30.83 0.63
CA ILE A 832 -43.90 29.57 1.04
C ILE A 832 -44.14 29.32 2.53
N VAL A 833 -45.36 28.83 2.76
CA VAL A 833 -45.91 27.96 3.80
C VAL A 833 -44.98 27.70 4.99
N GLU A 834 -45.42 28.13 6.19
CA GLU A 834 -44.81 27.77 7.48
C GLU A 834 -44.50 26.27 7.60
N GLU A 835 -45.27 25.40 6.92
CA GLU A 835 -45.05 23.96 6.83
C GLU A 835 -43.68 23.58 6.26
N VAL A 836 -43.22 24.22 5.17
CA VAL A 836 -41.90 23.92 4.58
C VAL A 836 -40.78 24.38 5.52
N PHE A 837 -40.97 25.52 6.20
CA PHE A 837 -40.03 26.01 7.20
C PHE A 837 -39.93 25.04 8.39
N ASP A 838 -41.07 24.61 8.94
CA ASP A 838 -41.10 23.70 10.08
C ASP A 838 -40.54 22.31 9.75
N GLU A 839 -40.78 21.81 8.54
CA GLU A 839 -40.18 20.56 8.06
C GLU A 839 -38.67 20.67 7.87
N VAL A 840 -38.17 21.78 7.32
CA VAL A 840 -36.73 22.04 7.21
C VAL A 840 -36.09 22.08 8.60
N VAL A 841 -36.71 22.78 9.57
CA VAL A 841 -36.20 22.85 10.94
C VAL A 841 -36.26 21.48 11.62
N SER A 842 -37.30 20.67 11.36
CA SER A 842 -37.39 19.29 11.90
C SER A 842 -36.29 18.40 11.33
N THR A 843 -36.09 18.45 10.01
CA THR A 843 -35.07 17.66 9.31
C THR A 843 -33.66 18.04 9.80
N ALA A 844 -33.41 19.34 9.98
CA ALA A 844 -32.16 19.82 10.56
C ALA A 844 -31.99 19.36 12.02
N ALA A 845 -33.06 19.33 12.81
CA ALA A 845 -33.00 18.84 14.18
C ALA A 845 -32.62 17.36 14.25
N ASP A 846 -33.18 16.53 13.37
CA ASP A 846 -32.87 15.10 13.30
C ASP A 846 -31.39 14.85 12.96
N ILE A 847 -30.83 15.61 12.02
CA ILE A 847 -29.39 15.59 11.72
C ILE A 847 -28.57 15.89 12.98
N ILE A 848 -28.89 16.97 13.70
CA ILE A 848 -28.12 17.36 14.89
C ILE A 848 -28.27 16.36 16.04
N VAL A 849 -29.46 15.76 16.23
CA VAL A 849 -29.66 14.71 17.23
C VAL A 849 -28.79 13.47 16.94
N ARG A 850 -28.64 13.09 15.66
CA ARG A 850 -27.76 12.00 15.24
C ARG A 850 -26.28 12.35 15.37
N VAL A 851 -25.88 13.60 15.07
CA VAL A 851 -24.51 14.07 15.32
C VAL A 851 -24.17 14.05 16.82
N LYS A 852 -25.16 14.28 17.70
CA LYS A 852 -24.98 14.22 19.17
C LYS A 852 -24.77 12.82 19.74
N SER A 853 -25.26 11.75 19.10
CA SER A 853 -25.08 10.38 19.63
C SER A 853 -23.63 9.88 19.51
N VAL A 854 -22.83 10.49 18.62
CA VAL A 854 -21.41 10.18 18.41
C VAL A 854 -20.55 10.88 19.48
N HIS A 855 -19.87 10.12 20.34
CA HIS A 855 -19.01 10.65 21.42
C HIS A 855 -17.55 10.75 20.96
N ARG A 856 -17.00 11.97 20.83
CA ARG A 856 -15.56 12.22 20.56
C ARG A 856 -14.97 13.19 21.60
N ARG A 857 -13.70 13.01 21.99
CA ARG A 857 -12.93 13.93 22.87
C ARG A 857 -11.80 14.56 22.04
N PRO A 858 -11.42 15.84 22.24
CA PRO A 858 -11.78 16.74 23.33
C PRO A 858 -12.96 17.72 23.08
N ASN A 859 -13.42 17.93 21.84
CA ASN A 859 -14.51 18.87 21.50
C ASN A 859 -15.81 18.13 21.18
N SER A 860 -16.98 18.70 21.53
CA SER A 860 -18.27 18.07 21.16
C SER A 860 -18.49 18.11 19.65
N THR A 861 -19.08 17.05 19.11
CA THR A 861 -19.37 16.88 17.67
C THR A 861 -20.28 17.99 17.13
N THR A 862 -21.19 18.50 17.95
CA THR A 862 -22.06 19.66 17.62
C THR A 862 -21.29 20.97 17.53
N THR A 863 -20.26 21.18 18.38
CA THR A 863 -19.42 22.37 18.32
C THR A 863 -18.55 22.37 17.05
N GLN A 864 -18.00 21.22 16.66
CA GLN A 864 -17.26 21.08 15.41
C GLN A 864 -18.15 21.37 14.19
N LEU A 865 -19.35 20.80 14.13
CA LEU A 865 -20.33 21.09 13.07
C LEU A 865 -20.64 22.59 12.97
N VAL A 866 -20.90 23.27 14.10
CA VAL A 866 -21.17 24.71 14.12
C VAL A 866 -19.96 25.51 13.64
N ASN A 867 -18.74 25.09 13.98
CA ASN A 867 -17.51 25.73 13.49
C ASN A 867 -17.36 25.62 11.97
N HIS A 868 -17.67 24.46 11.37
CA HIS A 868 -17.68 24.33 9.91
C HIS A 868 -18.71 25.25 9.27
N LEU A 869 -19.92 25.36 9.82
CA LEU A 869 -20.95 26.28 9.31
C LEU A 869 -20.50 27.75 9.38
N ILE A 870 -19.80 28.16 10.45
CA ILE A 870 -19.25 29.52 10.62
C ILE A 870 -18.13 29.77 9.60
N ALA A 871 -17.26 28.78 9.38
CA ALA A 871 -16.16 28.85 8.41
C ALA A 871 -16.68 28.96 6.97
N GLN A 872 -17.64 28.10 6.57
CA GLN A 872 -18.24 28.15 5.24
C GLN A 872 -19.11 29.40 5.02
N ALA A 873 -19.73 29.93 6.07
CA ALA A 873 -20.39 31.23 6.03
C ALA A 873 -19.40 32.40 5.87
N GLY A 874 -18.09 32.16 5.97
CA GLY A 874 -17.03 33.15 5.73
C GLY A 874 -16.84 34.15 6.88
N PHE A 875 -17.14 33.75 8.11
CA PHE A 875 -16.85 34.56 9.30
C PHE A 875 -15.43 34.34 9.85
N VAL A 876 -14.83 33.19 9.55
CA VAL A 876 -13.45 32.83 9.91
C VAL A 876 -12.78 32.18 8.70
N LYS A 877 -11.44 32.11 8.70
CA LYS A 877 -10.68 31.46 7.63
C LYS A 877 -11.01 29.96 7.62
N CYS A 878 -11.28 29.40 6.44
CA CYS A 878 -11.61 27.99 6.23
C CYS A 878 -10.44 27.30 5.50
N GLU A 879 -10.11 26.07 5.90
CA GLU A 879 -9.04 25.27 5.29
C GLU A 879 -9.47 24.70 3.92
N GLU A 880 -10.73 24.27 3.80
CA GLU A 880 -11.32 23.78 2.55
C GLU A 880 -12.67 24.47 2.29
N LYS A 881 -12.85 25.08 1.11
CA LYS A 881 -14.11 25.75 0.76
C LYS A 881 -14.99 24.80 -0.08
N TRP A 882 -16.22 24.53 0.35
CA TRP A 882 -17.06 23.52 -0.31
C TRP A 882 -17.83 24.01 -1.53
N ASP A 883 -17.59 25.24 -2.00
CA ASP A 883 -18.31 25.88 -3.11
C ASP A 883 -19.86 25.87 -3.01
N ILE A 884 -20.40 25.70 -1.79
CA ILE A 884 -21.83 25.83 -1.52
C ILE A 884 -22.16 27.32 -1.28
N PRO A 885 -23.07 27.94 -2.07
CA PRO A 885 -23.50 29.30 -1.82
C PRO A 885 -24.21 29.42 -0.46
N VAL A 886 -23.66 30.19 0.47
CA VAL A 886 -24.22 30.36 1.82
C VAL A 886 -24.98 31.67 1.96
N ASP A 887 -26.30 31.59 2.13
CA ASP A 887 -27.12 32.72 2.59
C ASP A 887 -27.06 32.81 4.12
N ARG A 888 -26.31 33.79 4.63
CA ARG A 888 -26.07 34.00 6.06
C ARG A 888 -27.36 34.27 6.84
N ALA A 889 -28.36 34.92 6.22
CA ALA A 889 -29.61 35.27 6.90
C ALA A 889 -30.50 34.04 7.04
N ALA A 890 -30.59 33.21 5.99
CA ALA A 890 -31.34 31.96 6.04
C ALA A 890 -30.71 30.94 7.00
N LEU A 891 -29.38 30.82 6.97
CA LEU A 891 -28.63 29.96 7.89
C LEU A 891 -28.79 30.41 9.35
N GLY A 892 -28.68 31.73 9.61
CA GLY A 892 -28.89 32.29 10.95
C GLY A 892 -30.30 31.98 11.49
N LYS A 893 -31.34 32.17 10.67
CA LYS A 893 -32.73 31.83 11.04
C LYS A 893 -32.89 30.35 11.39
N LEU A 894 -32.33 29.44 10.59
CA LEU A 894 -32.38 28.01 10.85
C LEU A 894 -31.70 27.64 12.19
N LEU A 895 -30.50 28.17 12.43
CA LEU A 895 -29.74 27.91 13.66
C LEU A 895 -30.44 28.46 14.92
N HIS A 896 -31.07 29.65 14.83
CA HIS A 896 -31.86 30.21 15.92
C HIS A 896 -33.13 29.41 16.22
N SER A 897 -33.80 28.86 15.20
CA SER A 897 -34.93 27.95 15.41
C SER A 897 -34.50 26.63 16.06
N LEU A 898 -33.32 26.09 15.73
CA LEU A 898 -32.75 24.91 16.39
C LEU A 898 -32.39 25.16 17.87
N ILE A 899 -31.90 26.36 18.20
CA ILE A 899 -31.70 26.79 19.61
C ILE A 899 -33.05 26.87 20.34
N SER A 900 -34.08 27.45 19.72
CA SER A 900 -35.42 27.55 20.34
C SER A 900 -36.06 26.18 20.60
N ARG A 901 -35.67 25.14 19.85
CA ARG A 901 -36.07 23.73 20.08
C ARG A 901 -35.14 22.96 21.03
N SER A 902 -34.20 23.63 21.71
CA SER A 902 -33.20 23.02 22.60
C SER A 902 -32.24 22.02 21.95
N VAL A 903 -32.08 22.09 20.62
CA VAL A 903 -31.22 21.18 19.85
C VAL A 903 -29.77 21.67 19.79
N LEU A 904 -29.51 22.98 19.86
CA LEU A 904 -28.15 23.56 19.88
C LEU A 904 -27.91 24.47 21.10
N ASP A 905 -28.48 24.11 22.26
CA ASP A 905 -28.42 24.95 23.47
C ASP A 905 -26.99 25.18 23.99
N LYS A 906 -26.07 24.23 23.80
CA LYS A 906 -24.67 24.36 24.24
C LYS A 906 -23.86 25.32 23.35
N GLU A 907 -24.25 25.43 22.08
CA GLU A 907 -23.60 26.27 21.06
C GLU A 907 -24.26 27.66 20.94
N ARG A 908 -25.26 27.96 21.78
CA ARG A 908 -26.06 29.20 21.74
C ARG A 908 -25.21 30.47 21.71
N ASP A 909 -24.19 30.56 22.55
CA ASP A 909 -23.36 31.76 22.66
C ASP A 909 -22.46 31.94 21.44
N VAL A 910 -21.90 30.84 20.91
CA VAL A 910 -21.09 30.85 19.68
C VAL A 910 -21.95 31.26 18.48
N ILE A 911 -23.13 30.67 18.31
CA ILE A 911 -24.05 31.01 17.22
C ILE A 911 -24.47 32.48 17.30
N ARG A 912 -24.78 33.01 18.49
CA ARG A 912 -25.14 34.41 18.68
C ARG A 912 -24.00 35.38 18.35
N ASN A 913 -22.76 35.01 18.65
CA ASN A 913 -21.60 35.85 18.37
C ASN A 913 -21.39 36.06 16.86
N TYR A 914 -21.71 35.06 16.03
CA TYR A 914 -21.47 35.12 14.58
C TYR A 914 -22.72 35.45 13.74
N PHE A 915 -23.90 35.00 14.15
CA PHE A 915 -25.16 35.19 13.39
C PHE A 915 -26.10 36.23 14.01
N GLY A 916 -25.77 36.81 15.17
CA GLY A 916 -26.56 37.84 15.83
C GLY A 916 -27.64 37.30 16.78
N GLN A 917 -28.59 38.16 17.17
CA GLN A 917 -29.82 37.72 17.86
C GLN A 917 -30.94 37.47 16.84
N PRO A 918 -31.88 36.55 17.11
CA PRO A 918 -32.95 36.16 16.19
C PRO A 918 -33.77 37.33 15.63
#